data_AF-A0A8J7YYE9-F1
#
_entry.id   AF-A0A8J7YYE9-F1
#
_cell.length_a   1.000
_cell.length_b   1.000
_cell.length_c   1.000
_cell.angle_alpha   90.00
_cell.angle_beta   90.00
_cell.angle_gamma   90.00
#
_symmetry.space_group_name_H-M   'P 1'
#
loop_
_entity.id
_entity.type
_entity.pdbx_description
1 polymer ?
#
loop_
_entity_poly.entity_id
_entity_poly.type
_entity_poly.pdbx_seq_one_letter_code
_entity_poly.pdbx_strand_id
1 'polypeptide(L)'
;MKSCPYPRWRYLLAAIAIGSFFPIIAPALADGTTAGTAIRNTATGTFSDGTTTYNTTSNEVTIVVSEVAGITVTAQPPSVASPNAGDTLFVDYVITNTGNDPTQFVIPGVATLSNTTAFSQNGQLQIVAVDGTTLGAPVNVPAGGDTTGNLLPNGSIAANPGTGTIGTITVRVPIQVLPSATSGQTLTVSLGNTNPVNGQNTDRAGNDNPNDIYTQDNADGTTGETNGAPINGVREAMATSTTITVGARLQAFAAVLKAVGSYTNNSTPSVLTDDVLTYRLSLRVENPTTPPAGLVVSDLYGTQLDVDNSTATAYVLVSDAIPDGLQLSSTAPTPAPGGWVTVYTQDALATTTALNAKWVTTRPTTGGAITRVGFIYNTTVTPLSKGAVGVGTTISGFAFDLTPTGTFTGGQVANIAQVFGQSQPGTVTPGTATQIVYDESGDQTTNNGLEGTNPDPTSGGVPAANGGISDGVADPGADGTDPGTGTDPSNTGNTNQGTDGGGNGTKPAGGEVTLYTIAATPLNGPNGQPGAVGPTDTNDDYTNKSIVVPAGLSPSTPLTDAQTTPVTFENTAQNTSASPQAIALLPTPPTTATDLPDQTRVTITDPATGNTATYTYTSAGGFVFDTGTGTSATDPVELTVAAGGTANYTVIVDLPGAEQLRGFPVPITAFVDTNNDGSPANEPSNITIDRVYTNYVSLVKEARMLEANGTPVAGGAGTFTTDQTALSAAAIPGRIIEYRITYTNISTSGGTNSVTLPANNLVITENGTAGTNTWFASTLDPVFAVSGGNGSAVDPGGTITVTSSGAPADIQIYVDTVTSVAPGSAGGTFTFQRQIR
;
A
#
# COMPACT_ATOMS: atom_id res chain seq x y z
N MET A 1 -43.90 -68.00 1.22
CA MET A 1 -42.48 -68.40 1.44
C MET A 1 -42.03 -67.62 2.67
N LYS A 2 -41.89 -68.21 3.87
CA LYS A 2 -40.80 -69.10 4.36
C LYS A 2 -39.39 -68.51 4.16
N SER A 3 -38.84 -67.87 5.20
CA SER A 3 -37.48 -68.13 5.74
C SER A 3 -37.09 -67.22 6.93
N CYS A 4 -37.11 -67.77 8.14
CA CYS A 4 -36.18 -67.46 9.25
C CYS A 4 -34.88 -68.32 9.06
N PRO A 5 -33.79 -68.27 9.89
CA PRO A 5 -33.71 -67.83 11.30
C PRO A 5 -32.39 -67.18 11.86
N TYR A 6 -32.48 -66.80 13.15
CA TYR A 6 -31.48 -66.45 14.19
C TYR A 6 -30.23 -67.36 14.32
N PRO A 7 -29.07 -66.90 14.91
CA PRO A 7 -28.81 -66.74 16.38
C PRO A 7 -27.94 -65.49 16.77
N ARG A 8 -27.58 -65.09 18.02
CA ARG A 8 -27.95 -65.41 19.44
C ARG A 8 -27.49 -64.30 20.45
N TRP A 9 -28.22 -64.16 21.57
CA TRP A 9 -27.86 -63.93 23.02
C TRP A 9 -26.57 -63.23 23.52
N ARG A 10 -26.50 -62.55 24.70
CA ARG A 10 -27.48 -62.14 25.78
C ARG A 10 -26.79 -61.23 26.84
N TYR A 11 -27.53 -60.32 27.49
CA TYR A 11 -27.62 -59.99 28.95
C TYR A 11 -28.66 -58.84 29.11
N LEU A 12 -29.88 -59.02 29.66
CA LEU A 12 -30.36 -58.70 31.04
C LEU A 12 -29.85 -57.36 31.63
N LEU A 13 -30.65 -56.43 32.19
CA LEU A 13 -31.94 -56.49 32.96
C LEU A 13 -32.87 -55.24 32.80
N ALA A 14 -34.10 -55.32 33.35
CA ALA A 14 -35.34 -54.47 33.29
C ALA A 14 -35.23 -52.92 33.55
N ALA A 15 -36.25 -52.05 33.34
CA ALA A 15 -37.73 -52.17 33.29
C ALA A 15 -38.43 -51.04 32.42
N ILE A 16 -39.48 -51.28 31.60
CA ILE A 16 -40.97 -51.15 31.81
C ILE A 16 -41.50 -49.68 32.01
N ALA A 17 -42.52 -49.12 31.31
CA ALA A 17 -43.35 -49.53 30.15
C ALA A 17 -44.31 -48.44 29.55
N ILE A 18 -44.62 -48.58 28.23
CA ILE A 18 -45.90 -48.34 27.46
C ILE A 18 -46.56 -46.93 27.35
N GLY A 19 -46.97 -46.57 26.11
CA GLY A 19 -48.00 -45.57 25.75
C GLY A 19 -48.55 -45.77 24.32
N SER A 20 -49.84 -45.49 24.05
CA SER A 20 -50.57 -45.76 22.78
C SER A 20 -51.29 -44.52 22.22
N PHE A 21 -51.63 -44.48 20.91
CA PHE A 21 -52.45 -43.39 20.32
C PHE A 21 -53.37 -43.79 19.13
N PHE A 22 -54.62 -43.30 19.22
CA PHE A 22 -55.71 -43.10 18.23
C PHE A 22 -56.90 -42.51 19.02
N PRO A 23 -57.98 -41.93 18.44
CA PRO A 23 -58.21 -41.14 17.22
C PRO A 23 -58.80 -39.74 17.60
N ILE A 24 -59.64 -39.07 16.77
CA ILE A 24 -60.96 -38.44 17.13
C ILE A 24 -61.59 -37.65 15.95
N ILE A 25 -62.94 -37.53 15.98
CA ILE A 25 -63.82 -36.82 15.03
C ILE A 25 -64.26 -35.46 15.64
N ALA A 26 -64.45 -34.42 14.83
CA ALA A 26 -64.85 -33.09 15.29
C ALA A 26 -66.33 -33.01 15.77
N PRO A 27 -66.65 -32.27 16.85
CA PRO A 27 -68.01 -32.08 17.34
C PRO A 27 -68.75 -30.93 16.61
N ALA A 28 -70.08 -30.97 16.66
CA ALA A 28 -70.92 -29.81 16.33
C ALA A 28 -70.96 -28.82 17.49
N LEU A 29 -70.96 -27.52 17.19
CA LEU A 29 -71.07 -26.46 18.19
C LEU A 29 -72.51 -26.39 18.73
N ALA A 30 -72.65 -26.54 20.05
CA ALA A 30 -73.89 -26.25 20.75
C ALA A 30 -73.90 -24.77 21.19
N ASP A 31 -75.05 -24.13 21.06
CA ASP A 31 -75.28 -22.74 21.44
C ASP A 31 -75.18 -22.54 22.96
N GLY A 32 -74.59 -21.43 23.41
CA GLY A 32 -74.22 -21.21 24.80
C GLY A 32 -75.35 -20.61 25.65
N THR A 33 -75.76 -21.30 26.71
CA THR A 33 -76.76 -20.79 27.66
C THR A 33 -76.26 -19.59 28.47
N THR A 34 -77.07 -18.53 28.50
CA THR A 34 -76.88 -17.30 29.30
C THR A 34 -76.95 -17.56 30.81
N ALA A 35 -76.36 -16.67 31.61
CA ALA A 35 -76.34 -16.75 33.08
C ALA A 35 -77.75 -16.89 33.71
N GLY A 36 -77.84 -17.55 34.86
CA GLY A 36 -79.09 -17.65 35.66
C GLY A 36 -80.04 -18.82 35.37
N THR A 37 -79.71 -19.76 34.49
CA THR A 37 -80.60 -20.91 34.13
C THR A 37 -80.28 -22.20 34.94
N ALA A 38 -81.27 -23.10 35.15
CA ALA A 38 -81.16 -24.27 36.04
C ALA A 38 -81.57 -25.64 35.44
N ILE A 39 -80.91 -26.74 35.85
CA ILE A 39 -81.08 -28.12 35.32
C ILE A 39 -81.06 -29.19 36.46
N ARG A 40 -81.68 -30.38 36.26
CA ARG A 40 -81.82 -31.46 37.27
C ARG A 40 -81.62 -32.90 36.73
N ASN A 41 -81.26 -33.88 37.59
CA ASN A 41 -81.06 -35.31 37.23
C ASN A 41 -81.27 -36.33 38.41
N THR A 42 -81.60 -37.61 38.14
CA THR A 42 -81.75 -38.76 39.09
C THR A 42 -81.63 -40.13 38.39
N ALA A 43 -81.16 -41.21 39.04
CA ALA A 43 -80.98 -42.54 38.43
C ALA A 43 -81.51 -43.73 39.28
N THR A 44 -81.69 -44.91 38.66
CA THR A 44 -82.19 -46.17 39.30
C THR A 44 -81.33 -47.40 38.95
N GLY A 45 -81.40 -48.46 39.76
CA GLY A 45 -80.70 -49.74 39.51
C GLY A 45 -81.29 -50.92 40.32
N THR A 46 -80.89 -52.16 39.98
CA THR A 46 -81.46 -53.39 40.58
C THR A 46 -80.39 -54.46 40.83
N PHE A 47 -80.51 -55.26 41.90
CA PHE A 47 -79.58 -56.35 42.25
C PHE A 47 -80.31 -57.52 42.95
N SER A 48 -79.72 -58.73 42.97
CA SER A 48 -80.35 -59.94 43.53
C SER A 48 -79.40 -60.74 44.41
N ASP A 49 -79.94 -61.46 45.39
CA ASP A 49 -79.24 -62.43 46.25
C ASP A 49 -79.26 -63.88 45.70
N GLY A 50 -79.89 -64.11 44.55
CA GLY A 50 -80.07 -65.43 43.94
C GLY A 50 -81.44 -66.07 44.19
N THR A 51 -82.32 -65.47 45.01
CA THR A 51 -83.73 -65.88 45.14
C THR A 51 -84.74 -64.73 45.05
N THR A 52 -84.37 -63.50 45.42
CA THR A 52 -85.20 -62.30 45.21
C THR A 52 -84.38 -61.19 44.55
N THR A 53 -85.02 -60.34 43.72
CA THR A 53 -84.39 -59.16 43.11
C THR A 53 -84.95 -57.89 43.77
N TYR A 54 -84.07 -56.96 44.12
CA TYR A 54 -84.34 -55.69 44.78
C TYR A 54 -83.96 -54.51 43.87
N ASN A 55 -84.66 -53.39 44.05
CA ASN A 55 -84.42 -52.16 43.29
C ASN A 55 -83.97 -51.03 44.23
N THR A 56 -83.20 -50.08 43.72
CA THR A 56 -82.81 -48.85 44.42
C THR A 56 -82.80 -47.64 43.47
N THR A 57 -82.90 -46.44 44.05
CA THR A 57 -82.99 -45.15 43.34
C THR A 57 -82.07 -44.14 44.04
N SER A 58 -81.34 -43.34 43.28
CA SER A 58 -80.51 -42.25 43.83
C SER A 58 -81.36 -41.04 44.23
N ASN A 59 -80.73 -40.04 44.84
CA ASN A 59 -81.33 -38.72 45.03
C ASN A 59 -81.27 -37.86 43.75
N GLU A 60 -82.03 -36.75 43.78
CA GLU A 60 -82.06 -35.69 42.77
C GLU A 60 -81.05 -34.57 43.11
N VAL A 61 -80.48 -33.93 42.08
CA VAL A 61 -79.61 -32.74 42.23
C VAL A 61 -80.07 -31.64 41.27
N THR A 62 -80.00 -30.38 41.70
CA THR A 62 -80.29 -29.16 40.91
C THR A 62 -79.06 -28.24 40.92
N ILE A 63 -78.75 -27.60 39.80
CA ILE A 63 -77.64 -26.62 39.67
C ILE A 63 -78.17 -25.34 38.99
N VAL A 64 -77.62 -24.17 39.38
CA VAL A 64 -77.84 -22.84 38.76
C VAL A 64 -76.51 -22.33 38.22
N VAL A 65 -76.50 -21.69 37.06
CA VAL A 65 -75.28 -21.10 36.45
C VAL A 65 -75.02 -19.69 36.98
N SER A 66 -73.86 -19.50 37.61
CA SER A 66 -73.35 -18.21 38.09
C SER A 66 -72.68 -17.39 36.99
N GLU A 67 -72.47 -16.10 37.28
CA GLU A 67 -71.67 -15.17 36.49
C GLU A 67 -70.17 -15.53 36.58
N VAL A 68 -69.46 -15.42 35.46
CA VAL A 68 -68.09 -15.89 35.23
C VAL A 68 -67.38 -14.87 34.33
N ALA A 69 -66.39 -14.17 34.87
CA ALA A 69 -65.54 -13.25 34.13
C ALA A 69 -64.64 -14.00 33.14
N GLY A 70 -64.28 -13.36 32.04
CA GLY A 70 -63.33 -13.92 31.09
C GLY A 70 -62.66 -12.87 30.22
N ILE A 71 -61.34 -12.99 30.05
CA ILE A 71 -60.55 -12.11 29.17
C ILE A 71 -59.55 -12.92 28.34
N THR A 72 -59.42 -12.56 27.07
CA THR A 72 -58.29 -12.97 26.22
C THR A 72 -57.70 -11.76 25.51
N VAL A 73 -56.40 -11.78 25.27
CA VAL A 73 -55.64 -10.74 24.58
C VAL A 73 -54.89 -11.40 23.41
N THR A 74 -55.04 -10.86 22.20
CA THR A 74 -54.35 -11.36 21.00
C THR A 74 -53.57 -10.24 20.33
N ALA A 75 -52.24 -10.34 20.32
CA ALA A 75 -51.37 -9.43 19.59
C ALA A 75 -51.56 -9.60 18.08
N GLN A 76 -51.69 -8.49 17.37
CA GLN A 76 -51.71 -8.43 15.91
C GLN A 76 -50.29 -8.32 15.34
N PRO A 77 -50.08 -8.60 14.04
CA PRO A 77 -48.81 -8.32 13.38
C PRO A 77 -48.42 -6.84 13.52
N PRO A 78 -47.12 -6.52 13.70
CA PRO A 78 -46.65 -5.14 13.74
C PRO A 78 -46.90 -4.43 12.41
N SER A 79 -47.12 -3.11 12.45
CA SER A 79 -47.33 -2.29 11.24
C SER A 79 -46.15 -2.34 10.26
N VAL A 80 -44.94 -2.58 10.79
CA VAL A 80 -43.71 -2.83 10.04
C VAL A 80 -42.95 -3.94 10.78
N ALA A 81 -42.79 -5.10 10.16
CA ALA A 81 -42.06 -6.24 10.76
C ALA A 81 -40.52 -6.05 10.73
N SER A 82 -40.03 -5.25 9.78
CA SER A 82 -38.60 -4.99 9.55
C SER A 82 -38.32 -3.48 9.41
N PRO A 83 -38.47 -2.69 10.48
CA PRO A 83 -38.19 -1.25 10.47
C PRO A 83 -36.69 -0.95 10.43
N ASN A 84 -36.30 0.20 9.90
CA ASN A 84 -34.93 0.70 9.95
C ASN A 84 -34.69 1.53 11.23
N ALA A 85 -33.42 1.84 11.53
CA ALA A 85 -33.09 2.76 12.62
C ALA A 85 -33.70 4.16 12.35
N GLY A 86 -34.43 4.71 13.32
CA GLY A 86 -35.16 5.97 13.18
C GLY A 86 -36.62 5.86 12.73
N ASP A 87 -37.09 4.68 12.28
CA ASP A 87 -38.49 4.49 11.86
C ASP A 87 -39.47 4.52 13.04
N THR A 88 -40.74 4.78 12.73
CA THR A 88 -41.88 4.61 13.67
C THR A 88 -42.78 3.46 13.24
N LEU A 89 -43.33 2.73 14.21
CA LEU A 89 -44.24 1.60 13.99
C LEU A 89 -45.25 1.50 15.12
N PHE A 90 -46.22 0.60 14.97
CA PHE A 90 -47.14 0.25 16.05
C PHE A 90 -47.45 -1.25 16.09
N VAL A 91 -47.86 -1.72 17.28
CA VAL A 91 -48.45 -3.06 17.49
C VAL A 91 -49.85 -2.89 18.06
N ASP A 92 -50.84 -3.53 17.43
CA ASP A 92 -52.23 -3.52 17.89
C ASP A 92 -52.55 -4.82 18.64
N TYR A 93 -53.41 -4.74 19.65
CA TYR A 93 -53.84 -5.85 20.51
C TYR A 93 -55.36 -5.90 20.56
N VAL A 94 -55.95 -7.05 20.26
CA VAL A 94 -57.40 -7.27 20.40
C VAL A 94 -57.66 -7.91 21.75
N ILE A 95 -58.42 -7.22 22.59
CA ILE A 95 -58.85 -7.68 23.92
C ILE A 95 -60.32 -8.08 23.81
N THR A 96 -60.68 -9.28 24.28
CA THR A 96 -62.00 -9.89 24.11
C THR A 96 -62.59 -10.33 25.44
N ASN A 97 -63.85 -9.99 25.70
CA ASN A 97 -64.58 -10.48 26.86
C ASN A 97 -65.05 -11.92 26.58
N THR A 98 -64.41 -12.90 27.21
CA THR A 98 -64.77 -14.33 27.10
C THR A 98 -65.59 -14.82 28.29
N GLY A 99 -66.05 -13.90 29.15
CA GLY A 99 -66.99 -14.19 30.23
C GLY A 99 -68.40 -14.46 29.70
N ASN A 100 -69.32 -14.79 30.60
CA ASN A 100 -70.74 -15.00 30.27
C ASN A 100 -71.62 -13.76 30.55
N ASP A 101 -71.03 -12.63 30.93
CA ASP A 101 -71.69 -11.37 31.27
C ASP A 101 -70.87 -10.15 30.75
N PRO A 102 -71.47 -8.97 30.48
CA PRO A 102 -70.74 -7.78 30.07
C PRO A 102 -69.79 -7.27 31.16
N THR A 103 -68.57 -6.88 30.79
CA THR A 103 -67.52 -6.47 31.75
C THR A 103 -66.73 -5.27 31.22
N GLN A 104 -65.99 -4.58 32.09
CA GLN A 104 -65.03 -3.55 31.70
C GLN A 104 -63.61 -4.13 31.66
N PHE A 105 -62.69 -3.43 31.02
CA PHE A 105 -61.26 -3.76 31.10
C PHE A 105 -60.46 -2.61 31.68
N VAL A 106 -59.51 -2.94 32.55
CA VAL A 106 -58.45 -1.99 32.93
C VAL A 106 -57.31 -2.14 31.95
N ILE A 107 -56.93 -1.05 31.31
CA ILE A 107 -55.85 -0.97 30.32
C ILE A 107 -54.66 -0.25 30.96
N PRO A 108 -53.45 -0.83 30.97
CA PRO A 108 -52.27 -0.17 31.55
C PRO A 108 -51.84 1.02 30.68
N GLY A 109 -51.14 1.99 31.29
CA GLY A 109 -50.66 3.20 30.60
C GLY A 109 -49.38 3.00 29.77
N VAL A 110 -48.72 1.86 29.92
CA VAL A 110 -47.46 1.52 29.26
C VAL A 110 -47.46 0.06 28.80
N ALA A 111 -46.75 -0.23 27.71
CA ALA A 111 -46.44 -1.58 27.28
C ALA A 111 -45.01 -1.97 27.71
N THR A 112 -44.77 -3.27 27.94
CA THR A 112 -43.43 -3.77 28.25
C THR A 112 -42.67 -4.06 26.96
N LEU A 113 -41.53 -3.39 26.74
CA LEU A 113 -40.65 -3.62 25.60
C LEU A 113 -39.50 -4.55 26.02
N SER A 114 -39.22 -5.60 25.24
CA SER A 114 -38.10 -6.52 25.51
C SER A 114 -36.71 -5.89 25.34
N ASN A 115 -36.64 -4.74 24.67
CA ASN A 115 -35.40 -4.04 24.33
C ASN A 115 -35.65 -2.53 24.36
N THR A 116 -35.33 -1.89 25.49
CA THR A 116 -35.47 -0.43 25.69
C THR A 116 -34.23 0.37 25.29
N THR A 117 -33.13 -0.29 24.90
CA THR A 117 -31.89 0.35 24.43
C THR A 117 -31.91 0.67 22.94
N ALA A 118 -32.75 -0.05 22.17
CA ALA A 118 -32.92 0.13 20.74
C ALA A 118 -34.32 0.65 20.34
N PHE A 119 -35.29 0.59 21.25
CA PHE A 119 -36.67 0.99 21.00
C PHE A 119 -37.25 1.75 22.19
N SER A 120 -38.18 2.67 21.93
CA SER A 120 -38.95 3.35 22.98
C SER A 120 -40.44 3.43 22.62
N GLN A 121 -41.29 3.58 23.63
CA GLN A 121 -42.73 3.83 23.42
C GLN A 121 -42.92 5.28 22.94
N ASN A 122 -43.53 5.47 21.77
CA ASN A 122 -43.63 6.76 21.10
C ASN A 122 -44.94 7.48 21.45
N GLY A 123 -45.09 7.85 22.72
CA GLY A 123 -46.29 8.50 23.24
C GLY A 123 -47.17 7.57 24.07
N GLN A 124 -48.48 7.83 24.10
CA GLN A 124 -49.46 7.09 24.89
C GLN A 124 -49.99 5.86 24.13
N LEU A 125 -50.42 4.83 24.87
CA LEU A 125 -51.26 3.75 24.34
C LEU A 125 -52.60 4.32 23.87
N GLN A 126 -53.23 3.70 22.86
CA GLN A 126 -54.45 4.24 22.25
C GLN A 126 -55.51 3.16 22.01
N ILE A 127 -56.76 3.37 22.42
CA ILE A 127 -57.88 2.56 21.92
C ILE A 127 -58.23 3.06 20.52
N VAL A 128 -58.20 2.16 19.53
CA VAL A 128 -58.40 2.48 18.11
C VAL A 128 -59.64 1.84 17.49
N ALA A 129 -60.23 0.81 18.12
CA ALA A 129 -61.47 0.18 17.68
C ALA A 129 -62.26 -0.43 18.85
N VAL A 130 -63.58 -0.51 18.70
CA VAL A 130 -64.53 -1.20 19.60
C VAL A 130 -65.48 -2.03 18.75
N ASP A 131 -65.77 -3.27 19.17
CA ASP A 131 -66.60 -4.25 18.46
C ASP A 131 -66.17 -4.53 17.00
N GLY A 132 -64.87 -4.37 16.71
CA GLY A 132 -64.28 -4.42 15.36
C GLY A 132 -64.47 -3.16 14.51
N THR A 133 -65.09 -2.10 15.06
CA THR A 133 -65.31 -0.82 14.36
C THR A 133 -64.25 0.20 14.78
N THR A 134 -63.49 0.73 13.80
CA THR A 134 -62.45 1.75 14.05
C THR A 134 -63.06 3.06 14.54
N LEU A 135 -62.44 3.67 15.56
CA LEU A 135 -62.84 4.97 16.09
C LEU A 135 -62.39 6.10 15.15
N GLY A 136 -63.22 7.13 14.97
CA GLY A 136 -62.90 8.29 14.13
C GLY A 136 -61.72 9.14 14.63
N ALA A 137 -61.38 9.02 15.92
CA ALA A 137 -60.15 9.50 16.52
C ALA A 137 -59.70 8.48 17.60
N PRO A 138 -58.40 8.15 17.70
CA PRO A 138 -57.90 7.29 18.77
C PRO A 138 -58.10 7.92 20.16
N VAL A 139 -58.43 7.09 21.15
CA VAL A 139 -58.56 7.51 22.55
C VAL A 139 -57.28 7.16 23.29
N ASN A 140 -56.53 8.15 23.76
CA ASN A 140 -55.30 7.92 24.52
C ASN A 140 -55.58 7.38 25.92
N VAL A 141 -54.82 6.36 26.33
CA VAL A 141 -54.81 5.81 27.69
C VAL A 141 -53.87 6.66 28.57
N PRO A 142 -54.29 7.13 29.76
CA PRO A 142 -53.43 7.82 30.72
C PRO A 142 -52.22 6.97 31.14
N ALA A 143 -51.10 7.62 31.50
CA ALA A 143 -49.86 6.92 31.85
C ALA A 143 -49.96 5.99 33.08
N GLY A 144 -50.96 6.17 33.94
CA GLY A 144 -51.26 5.26 35.07
C GLY A 144 -52.19 4.10 34.72
N GLY A 145 -52.64 3.99 33.47
CA GLY A 145 -53.74 3.13 33.06
C GLY A 145 -55.11 3.72 33.44
N ASP A 146 -56.18 3.15 32.86
CA ASP A 146 -57.57 3.47 33.22
C ASP A 146 -58.54 2.37 32.74
N THR A 147 -59.79 2.46 33.18
CA THR A 147 -60.90 1.55 32.88
C THR A 147 -61.56 1.89 31.55
N THR A 148 -62.10 0.91 30.82
CA THR A 148 -62.93 1.18 29.63
C THR A 148 -64.15 2.04 29.97
N GLY A 149 -64.72 1.93 31.18
CA GLY A 149 -65.80 2.78 31.70
C GLY A 149 -65.47 4.28 31.73
N ASN A 150 -64.22 4.64 32.00
CA ASN A 150 -63.75 6.03 31.98
C ASN A 150 -63.27 6.47 30.59
N LEU A 151 -62.69 5.55 29.81
CA LEU A 151 -62.08 5.85 28.51
C LEU A 151 -63.09 5.94 27.36
N LEU A 152 -64.20 5.19 27.41
CA LEU A 152 -65.14 5.04 26.30
C LEU A 152 -66.57 5.52 26.66
N PRO A 153 -67.31 6.16 25.73
CA PRO A 153 -68.70 6.57 25.97
C PRO A 153 -69.66 5.42 26.31
N ASN A 154 -69.32 4.20 25.89
CA ASN A 154 -69.86 2.95 26.43
C ASN A 154 -68.68 2.03 26.74
N GLY A 155 -68.30 1.96 28.02
CA GLY A 155 -67.17 1.16 28.48
C GLY A 155 -67.49 -0.25 28.92
N SER A 156 -68.77 -0.64 28.97
CA SER A 156 -69.19 -2.02 29.22
C SER A 156 -69.09 -2.82 27.92
N ILE A 157 -68.20 -3.81 27.91
CA ILE A 157 -67.89 -4.65 26.77
C ILE A 157 -68.69 -5.95 26.88
N ALA A 158 -69.59 -6.18 25.92
CA ALA A 158 -70.49 -7.34 25.90
C ALA A 158 -69.73 -8.68 25.92
N ALA A 159 -70.36 -9.72 26.45
CA ALA A 159 -69.82 -11.08 26.42
C ALA A 159 -69.67 -11.61 24.98
N ASN A 160 -68.51 -12.18 24.65
CA ASN A 160 -68.20 -12.81 23.36
C ASN A 160 -67.88 -14.30 23.57
N PRO A 161 -68.89 -15.20 23.56
CA PRO A 161 -68.69 -16.63 23.75
C PRO A 161 -68.11 -17.35 22.51
N GLY A 162 -67.56 -16.62 21.53
CA GLY A 162 -67.11 -17.18 20.25
C GLY A 162 -66.04 -16.32 19.55
N THR A 163 -65.97 -16.44 18.23
CA THR A 163 -64.98 -15.75 17.38
C THR A 163 -65.56 -14.52 16.67
N GLY A 164 -66.57 -13.88 17.27
CA GLY A 164 -67.20 -12.67 16.73
C GLY A 164 -66.38 -11.41 17.02
N THR A 165 -66.75 -10.27 16.42
CA THR A 165 -66.11 -8.97 16.74
C THR A 165 -66.80 -8.24 17.89
N ILE A 166 -68.07 -8.54 18.17
CA ILE A 166 -68.83 -7.97 19.31
C ILE A 166 -68.17 -8.44 20.61
N GLY A 167 -68.01 -7.54 21.59
CA GLY A 167 -67.34 -7.83 22.85
C GLY A 167 -65.82 -7.69 22.76
N THR A 168 -65.31 -6.82 21.89
CA THR A 168 -63.86 -6.60 21.70
C THR A 168 -63.46 -5.13 21.71
N ILE A 169 -62.21 -4.85 22.11
CA ILE A 169 -61.54 -3.56 21.90
C ILE A 169 -60.16 -3.78 21.28
N THR A 170 -59.68 -2.81 20.49
CA THR A 170 -58.32 -2.83 19.94
C THR A 170 -57.46 -1.72 20.55
N VAL A 171 -56.36 -2.09 21.19
CA VAL A 171 -55.38 -1.19 21.83
C VAL A 171 -54.09 -1.16 21.01
N ARG A 172 -53.66 0.03 20.61
CA ARG A 172 -52.45 0.32 19.86
C ARG A 172 -51.31 0.76 20.79
N VAL A 173 -50.12 0.22 20.55
CA VAL A 173 -48.86 0.63 21.17
C VAL A 173 -47.97 1.31 20.12
N PRO A 174 -47.82 2.65 20.12
CA PRO A 174 -46.89 3.35 19.23
C PRO A 174 -45.43 3.19 19.70
N ILE A 175 -44.51 2.97 18.76
CA ILE A 175 -43.10 2.65 19.02
C ILE A 175 -42.18 3.45 18.09
N GLN A 176 -41.05 3.89 18.63
CA GLN A 176 -39.94 4.51 17.92
C GLN A 176 -38.77 3.53 17.91
N VAL A 177 -38.20 3.24 16.73
CA VAL A 177 -36.88 2.61 16.63
C VAL A 177 -35.84 3.70 16.85
N LEU A 178 -35.00 3.56 17.87
CA LEU A 178 -34.02 4.58 18.21
C LEU A 178 -32.93 4.67 17.11
N PRO A 179 -32.34 5.84 16.84
CA PRO A 179 -31.23 5.96 15.89
C PRO A 179 -29.96 5.18 16.29
N SER A 180 -29.88 4.71 17.54
CA SER A 180 -28.84 3.81 18.05
C SER A 180 -29.06 2.33 17.70
N ALA A 181 -30.21 1.97 17.12
CA ALA A 181 -30.55 0.57 16.86
C ALA A 181 -29.71 -0.03 15.71
N THR A 182 -29.20 -1.25 15.89
CA THR A 182 -28.43 -1.99 14.88
C THR A 182 -29.28 -3.06 14.18
N SER A 183 -28.93 -3.40 12.94
CA SER A 183 -29.58 -4.50 12.19
C SER A 183 -29.54 -5.80 13.00
N GLY A 184 -30.62 -6.57 12.95
CA GLY A 184 -30.77 -7.80 13.73
C GLY A 184 -31.17 -7.60 15.19
N GLN A 185 -31.17 -6.38 15.75
CA GLN A 185 -31.75 -6.15 17.07
C GLN A 185 -33.25 -6.42 17.04
N THR A 186 -33.73 -7.16 18.04
CA THR A 186 -35.12 -7.62 18.12
C THR A 186 -35.91 -6.87 19.20
N LEU A 187 -37.20 -6.66 18.93
CA LEU A 187 -38.20 -6.23 19.88
C LEU A 187 -39.38 -7.21 19.89
N THR A 188 -39.81 -7.62 21.07
CA THR A 188 -41.18 -8.05 21.32
C THR A 188 -41.85 -7.07 22.27
N VAL A 189 -43.10 -6.74 21.99
CA VAL A 189 -43.94 -5.85 22.79
C VAL A 189 -44.89 -6.73 23.58
N SER A 190 -45.04 -6.49 24.88
CA SER A 190 -46.02 -7.19 25.72
C SER A 190 -47.02 -6.20 26.31
N LEU A 191 -48.30 -6.49 26.17
CA LEU A 191 -49.41 -5.77 26.82
C LEU A 191 -50.02 -6.73 27.85
N GLY A 192 -50.10 -6.30 29.12
CA GLY A 192 -50.43 -7.15 30.28
C GLY A 192 -49.18 -7.73 30.99
N ASN A 193 -49.36 -8.24 32.22
CA ASN A 193 -48.27 -8.79 33.06
C ASN A 193 -48.71 -10.03 33.89
N THR A 194 -49.22 -11.04 33.18
CA THR A 194 -49.80 -12.25 33.77
C THR A 194 -48.76 -13.35 34.03
N ASN A 195 -49.00 -14.17 35.05
CA ASN A 195 -48.19 -15.35 35.37
C ASN A 195 -49.03 -16.65 35.19
N PRO A 196 -48.70 -17.56 34.25
CA PRO A 196 -47.51 -17.55 33.38
C PRO A 196 -47.59 -16.52 32.25
N VAL A 197 -46.42 -16.19 31.68
CA VAL A 197 -46.31 -15.28 30.53
C VAL A 197 -47.16 -15.78 29.36
N ASN A 198 -47.88 -14.87 28.70
CA ASN A 198 -48.94 -15.14 27.70
C ASN A 198 -50.16 -15.93 28.26
N GLY A 199 -50.32 -16.00 29.58
CA GLY A 199 -51.51 -16.52 30.23
C GLY A 199 -52.77 -15.78 29.78
N GLN A 200 -53.84 -16.54 29.54
CA GLN A 200 -55.15 -16.05 29.14
C GLN A 200 -56.16 -16.44 30.20
N ASN A 201 -57.08 -15.54 30.55
CA ASN A 201 -58.13 -15.77 31.53
C ASN A 201 -57.62 -16.31 32.90
N THR A 202 -56.44 -15.85 33.31
CA THR A 202 -55.77 -16.29 34.54
C THR A 202 -56.41 -15.60 35.75
N ASP A 203 -56.42 -16.25 36.90
CA ASP A 203 -56.83 -15.58 38.15
C ASP A 203 -55.78 -14.54 38.54
N ARG A 204 -56.19 -13.30 38.75
CA ARG A 204 -55.29 -12.20 39.14
C ARG A 204 -54.84 -12.30 40.61
N ALA A 205 -55.55 -13.06 41.44
CA ALA A 205 -55.36 -13.10 42.88
C ALA A 205 -53.93 -13.52 43.28
N GLY A 206 -53.16 -12.55 43.80
CA GLY A 206 -51.80 -12.77 44.31
C GLY A 206 -50.66 -12.38 43.35
N ASN A 207 -50.96 -11.77 42.20
CA ASN A 207 -49.97 -11.26 41.24
C ASN A 207 -50.20 -9.79 40.83
N ASP A 208 -51.05 -9.03 41.54
CA ASP A 208 -51.42 -7.65 41.24
C ASP A 208 -50.25 -6.75 40.77
N ASN A 209 -50.26 -6.36 39.48
CA ASN A 209 -49.27 -5.46 38.90
C ASN A 209 -49.93 -4.22 38.25
N PRO A 210 -49.30 -3.03 38.28
CA PRO A 210 -49.81 -1.86 37.56
C PRO A 210 -49.87 -2.02 36.02
N ASN A 211 -49.18 -3.03 35.47
CA ASN A 211 -49.15 -3.31 34.03
C ASN A 211 -50.12 -4.43 33.60
N ASP A 212 -51.00 -4.91 34.49
CA ASP A 212 -52.00 -5.93 34.17
C ASP A 212 -53.04 -5.42 33.15
N ILE A 213 -53.56 -6.32 32.29
CA ILE A 213 -54.88 -6.14 31.67
C ILE A 213 -55.82 -7.09 32.38
N TYR A 214 -56.91 -6.57 32.96
CA TYR A 214 -57.85 -7.40 33.71
C TYR A 214 -59.30 -6.96 33.56
N THR A 215 -60.22 -7.91 33.78
CA THR A 215 -61.67 -7.70 33.85
C THR A 215 -62.00 -6.87 35.09
N GLN A 216 -62.75 -5.80 34.91
CA GLN A 216 -63.40 -5.10 36.00
C GLN A 216 -64.91 -5.26 35.84
N ASP A 217 -65.53 -5.84 36.85
CA ASP A 217 -66.97 -6.00 36.94
C ASP A 217 -67.69 -4.65 36.80
N ASN A 218 -68.88 -4.68 36.21
CA ASN A 218 -69.76 -3.52 36.13
C ASN A 218 -70.40 -3.24 37.50
N ALA A 219 -71.06 -2.10 37.64
CA ALA A 219 -71.82 -1.83 38.86
C ALA A 219 -73.21 -2.50 38.78
N ASP A 220 -73.55 -3.28 39.81
CA ASP A 220 -74.87 -3.89 40.05
C ASP A 220 -76.04 -3.06 39.47
N GLY A 221 -76.78 -3.64 38.52
CA GLY A 221 -77.92 -2.99 37.85
C GLY A 221 -77.55 -2.22 36.57
N THR A 222 -76.38 -2.51 36.00
CA THR A 222 -76.00 -2.08 34.65
C THR A 222 -76.86 -2.83 33.62
N THR A 223 -77.23 -2.18 32.51
CA THR A 223 -78.16 -2.79 31.55
C THR A 223 -77.51 -3.97 30.82
N GLY A 224 -78.01 -5.18 31.08
CA GLY A 224 -77.53 -6.42 30.48
C GLY A 224 -76.50 -7.18 31.33
N GLU A 225 -76.23 -6.73 32.56
CA GLU A 225 -75.37 -7.39 33.54
C GLU A 225 -76.19 -8.21 34.56
N THR A 226 -75.54 -9.20 35.19
CA THR A 226 -76.14 -10.15 36.14
C THR A 226 -75.70 -9.88 37.58
N ASN A 227 -76.51 -9.15 38.35
CA ASN A 227 -76.25 -8.74 39.73
C ASN A 227 -75.49 -9.77 40.58
N GLY A 228 -74.29 -9.41 41.01
CA GLY A 228 -73.33 -10.28 41.66
C GLY A 228 -71.91 -9.79 41.42
N ALA A 229 -70.93 -10.60 41.84
CA ALA A 229 -69.56 -10.46 41.38
C ALA A 229 -69.14 -11.83 40.80
N PRO A 230 -68.23 -11.85 39.80
CA PRO A 230 -67.93 -13.08 39.08
C PRO A 230 -67.43 -14.17 40.03
N ILE A 231 -68.04 -15.37 39.97
CA ILE A 231 -67.73 -16.45 40.93
C ILE A 231 -66.27 -16.93 40.82
N ASN A 232 -65.67 -16.71 39.66
CA ASN A 232 -64.27 -17.02 39.37
C ASN A 232 -63.33 -15.81 39.61
N GLY A 233 -63.80 -14.72 40.20
CA GLY A 233 -63.00 -13.54 40.54
C GLY A 233 -62.54 -12.72 39.33
N VAL A 234 -61.65 -11.76 39.61
CA VAL A 234 -61.04 -10.90 38.58
C VAL A 234 -60.06 -11.72 37.72
N ARG A 235 -60.21 -11.60 36.40
CA ARG A 235 -59.42 -12.34 35.43
C ARG A 235 -58.46 -11.43 34.70
N GLU A 236 -57.23 -11.87 34.53
CA GLU A 236 -56.18 -11.17 33.80
C GLU A 236 -55.69 -11.94 32.57
N ALA A 237 -55.11 -11.21 31.62
CA ALA A 237 -54.45 -11.78 30.47
C ALA A 237 -53.34 -10.86 29.95
N MET A 238 -52.38 -11.45 29.25
CA MET A 238 -51.35 -10.71 28.53
C MET A 238 -51.09 -11.31 27.15
N ALA A 239 -50.56 -10.51 26.22
CA ALA A 239 -50.02 -11.02 24.97
C ALA A 239 -48.69 -10.36 24.62
N THR A 240 -47.77 -11.17 24.11
CA THR A 240 -46.51 -10.74 23.51
C THR A 240 -46.64 -10.75 21.97
N SER A 241 -46.15 -9.72 21.31
CA SER A 241 -46.14 -9.60 19.85
C SER A 241 -45.21 -10.64 19.21
N THR A 242 -45.40 -10.89 17.91
CA THR A 242 -44.33 -11.47 17.09
C THR A 242 -43.08 -10.58 17.15
N THR A 243 -41.90 -11.18 16.99
CA THR A 243 -40.62 -10.48 16.99
C THR A 243 -40.51 -9.50 15.82
N ILE A 244 -40.34 -8.22 16.13
CA ILE A 244 -39.92 -7.17 15.21
C ILE A 244 -38.38 -7.21 15.17
N THR A 245 -37.78 -7.10 13.98
CA THR A 245 -36.31 -7.13 13.83
C THR A 245 -35.86 -5.93 13.01
N VAL A 246 -34.87 -5.16 13.48
CA VAL A 246 -34.34 -4.02 12.71
C VAL A 246 -33.78 -4.52 11.38
N GLY A 247 -34.32 -3.98 10.29
CA GLY A 247 -33.99 -4.36 8.92
C GLY A 247 -32.57 -3.94 8.54
N ALA A 248 -32.35 -2.63 8.39
CA ALA A 248 -31.07 -2.12 7.94
C ALA A 248 -30.72 -0.72 8.51
N ARG A 249 -29.45 -0.34 8.36
CA ARG A 249 -28.86 0.94 8.77
C ARG A 249 -28.33 1.72 7.56
N LEU A 250 -28.37 3.05 7.61
CA LEU A 250 -27.74 3.90 6.59
C LEU A 250 -26.21 3.73 6.55
N GLN A 251 -25.65 3.58 5.34
CA GLN A 251 -24.21 3.56 5.09
C GLN A 251 -23.87 4.29 3.79
N ALA A 252 -22.91 5.21 3.83
CA ALA A 252 -22.30 5.76 2.63
C ALA A 252 -21.07 4.94 2.23
N PHE A 253 -20.83 4.87 0.93
CA PHE A 253 -19.73 4.11 0.32
C PHE A 253 -18.86 5.13 -0.41
N ALA A 254 -17.63 5.31 0.05
CA ALA A 254 -16.67 6.23 -0.53
C ALA A 254 -15.44 5.48 -0.98
N ALA A 255 -14.89 5.85 -2.12
CA ALA A 255 -13.55 5.47 -2.56
C ALA A 255 -12.73 6.74 -2.81
N VAL A 256 -11.56 6.88 -2.20
CA VAL A 256 -10.54 7.83 -2.64
C VAL A 256 -9.65 7.14 -3.67
N LEU A 257 -9.41 7.82 -4.78
CA LEU A 257 -8.65 7.28 -5.90
C LEU A 257 -7.42 8.16 -6.10
N LYS A 258 -6.25 7.55 -6.29
CA LYS A 258 -4.96 8.23 -6.42
C LYS A 258 -4.28 7.83 -7.73
N ALA A 259 -3.46 8.73 -8.26
CA ALA A 259 -2.57 8.46 -9.37
C ALA A 259 -1.36 9.40 -9.32
N VAL A 260 -0.23 8.95 -9.86
CA VAL A 260 0.88 9.83 -10.21
C VAL A 260 0.46 10.61 -11.46
N GLY A 261 0.18 11.91 -11.30
CA GLY A 261 -0.27 12.75 -12.40
C GLY A 261 0.86 13.12 -13.37
N SER A 262 2.05 13.38 -12.84
CA SER A 262 3.27 13.70 -13.59
C SER A 262 4.51 13.69 -12.69
N TYR A 263 5.68 13.51 -13.29
CA TYR A 263 6.98 13.75 -12.70
C TYR A 263 7.81 14.62 -13.64
N THR A 264 8.64 15.51 -13.09
CA THR A 264 9.64 16.28 -13.83
C THR A 264 10.92 16.35 -13.02
N ASN A 265 12.06 16.05 -13.66
CA ASN A 265 13.41 16.27 -13.13
C ASN A 265 13.99 17.63 -13.54
N ASN A 266 13.14 18.53 -14.08
CA ASN A 266 13.49 19.85 -14.64
C ASN A 266 14.65 19.90 -15.65
N SER A 267 14.95 18.79 -16.33
CA SER A 267 16.15 18.61 -17.18
C SER A 267 17.47 18.63 -16.41
N THR A 268 17.41 18.32 -15.11
CA THR A 268 18.52 18.25 -14.14
C THR A 268 18.54 16.88 -13.44
N PRO A 269 18.66 15.75 -14.17
CA PRO A 269 18.49 14.39 -13.64
C PRO A 269 19.40 13.98 -12.47
N SER A 270 20.48 14.72 -12.20
CA SER A 270 21.36 14.49 -11.04
C SER A 270 21.06 15.39 -9.84
N VAL A 271 19.97 16.18 -9.86
CA VAL A 271 19.64 17.20 -8.85
C VAL A 271 18.23 16.98 -8.29
N LEU A 272 18.05 15.88 -7.56
CA LEU A 272 16.75 15.45 -7.02
C LEU A 272 15.99 16.54 -6.24
N THR A 273 16.67 17.53 -5.66
CA THR A 273 16.04 18.59 -4.85
C THR A 273 15.19 19.58 -5.64
N ASP A 274 15.31 19.62 -6.97
CA ASP A 274 14.41 20.43 -7.81
C ASP A 274 13.28 19.62 -8.48
N ASP A 275 13.35 18.29 -8.48
CA ASP A 275 12.29 17.39 -8.96
C ASP A 275 10.91 17.77 -8.42
N VAL A 276 9.88 17.60 -9.26
CA VAL A 276 8.48 17.75 -8.87
C VAL A 276 7.70 16.48 -9.21
N LEU A 277 7.07 15.89 -8.19
CA LEU A 277 6.16 14.76 -8.29
C LEU A 277 4.74 15.24 -8.00
N THR A 278 3.87 15.24 -9.01
CA THR A 278 2.47 15.65 -8.89
C THR A 278 1.59 14.45 -8.63
N TYR A 279 0.85 14.45 -7.52
CA TYR A 279 -0.23 13.51 -7.27
C TYR A 279 -1.58 14.11 -7.68
N ARG A 280 -2.47 13.26 -8.18
CA ARG A 280 -3.86 13.59 -8.50
C ARG A 280 -4.79 12.65 -7.73
N LEU A 281 -5.84 13.22 -7.15
CA LEU A 281 -6.86 12.46 -6.43
C LEU A 281 -8.25 12.61 -7.06
N SER A 282 -9.12 11.65 -6.80
CA SER A 282 -10.57 11.76 -6.99
C SER A 282 -11.31 11.12 -5.81
N LEU A 283 -12.53 11.58 -5.54
CA LEU A 283 -13.44 10.98 -4.57
C LEU A 283 -14.65 10.44 -5.31
N ARG A 284 -14.92 9.14 -5.18
CA ARG A 284 -16.13 8.49 -5.68
C ARG A 284 -17.07 8.20 -4.52
N VAL A 285 -18.31 8.69 -4.57
CA VAL A 285 -19.38 8.34 -3.63
C VAL A 285 -20.32 7.39 -4.35
N GLU A 286 -20.39 6.13 -3.92
CA GLU A 286 -21.05 5.06 -4.65
C GLU A 286 -22.49 4.80 -4.23
N ASN A 287 -23.24 4.23 -5.19
CA ASN A 287 -24.60 3.77 -4.99
C ASN A 287 -24.76 2.36 -5.58
N PRO A 288 -24.24 1.31 -4.91
CA PRO A 288 -24.22 -0.04 -5.46
C PRO A 288 -25.61 -0.58 -5.78
N THR A 289 -25.73 -1.36 -6.86
CA THR A 289 -26.98 -2.01 -7.29
C THR A 289 -27.52 -3.01 -6.28
N THR A 290 -26.62 -3.64 -5.52
CA THR A 290 -26.92 -4.54 -4.40
C THR A 290 -26.02 -4.17 -3.22
N PRO A 291 -26.47 -3.31 -2.28
CA PRO A 291 -25.72 -3.04 -1.07
C PRO A 291 -25.62 -4.29 -0.18
N PRO A 292 -24.61 -4.37 0.73
CA PRO A 292 -24.49 -5.46 1.69
C PRO A 292 -25.75 -5.60 2.56
N ALA A 293 -26.05 -6.85 2.95
CA ALA A 293 -27.22 -7.14 3.79
C ALA A 293 -27.15 -6.39 5.13
N GLY A 294 -28.27 -5.80 5.55
CA GLY A 294 -28.34 -4.97 6.75
C GLY A 294 -27.93 -3.50 6.53
N LEU A 295 -27.56 -3.09 5.31
CA LEU A 295 -27.23 -1.70 4.97
C LEU A 295 -28.18 -1.10 3.93
N VAL A 296 -28.42 0.21 4.04
CA VAL A 296 -29.11 1.05 3.05
C VAL A 296 -28.16 2.16 2.62
N VAL A 297 -27.92 2.31 1.31
CA VAL A 297 -26.99 3.32 0.80
C VAL A 297 -27.46 4.74 1.14
N SER A 298 -26.61 5.58 1.75
CA SER A 298 -26.84 7.00 2.01
C SER A 298 -25.92 7.93 1.21
N ASP A 299 -26.24 9.22 1.19
CA ASP A 299 -25.30 10.26 0.73
C ASP A 299 -24.15 10.42 1.75
N LEU A 300 -22.99 10.92 1.29
CA LEU A 300 -21.83 11.13 2.16
C LEU A 300 -21.93 12.50 2.86
N TYR A 301 -22.05 12.46 4.19
CA TYR A 301 -21.99 13.63 5.05
C TYR A 301 -20.57 13.83 5.59
N GLY A 302 -20.28 15.03 6.04
CA GLY A 302 -19.02 15.36 6.69
C GLY A 302 -19.01 14.98 8.17
N THR A 303 -17.83 14.67 8.68
CA THR A 303 -17.55 14.41 10.10
C THR A 303 -17.01 15.67 10.80
N GLN A 304 -16.96 15.70 12.13
CA GLN A 304 -16.32 16.80 12.86
C GLN A 304 -14.80 16.72 12.70
N LEU A 305 -14.17 17.84 12.32
CA LEU A 305 -12.73 18.02 12.21
C LEU A 305 -12.33 19.30 12.94
N ASP A 306 -11.13 19.35 13.51
CA ASP A 306 -10.57 20.62 14.00
C ASP A 306 -9.99 21.42 12.82
N VAL A 307 -10.75 22.41 12.33
CA VAL A 307 -10.35 23.31 11.25
C VAL A 307 -10.23 24.73 11.79
N ASP A 308 -9.04 25.32 11.66
CA ASP A 308 -8.68 26.66 12.15
C ASP A 308 -8.98 26.86 13.68
N ASN A 309 -8.79 25.79 14.48
CA ASN A 309 -9.10 25.72 15.93
C ASN A 309 -10.62 25.68 16.23
N SER A 310 -11.40 25.02 15.38
CA SER A 310 -12.86 24.91 15.51
C SER A 310 -13.38 23.55 15.02
N THR A 311 -14.10 22.84 15.90
CA THR A 311 -14.80 21.57 15.61
C THR A 311 -16.29 21.75 15.32
N ALA A 312 -16.76 23.00 15.19
CA ALA A 312 -18.18 23.33 15.10
C ALA A 312 -18.83 23.01 13.74
N THR A 313 -18.03 22.72 12.70
CA THR A 313 -18.50 22.45 11.32
C THR A 313 -18.13 21.04 10.92
N ALA A 314 -19.04 20.37 10.20
CA ALA A 314 -18.81 19.02 9.70
C ALA A 314 -18.33 19.06 8.24
N TYR A 315 -17.26 18.34 7.94
CA TYR A 315 -16.59 18.34 6.65
C TYR A 315 -16.34 16.91 6.14
N VAL A 316 -16.47 16.70 4.84
CA VAL A 316 -15.80 15.57 4.17
C VAL A 316 -14.36 16.00 3.94
N LEU A 317 -13.39 15.15 4.29
CA LEU A 317 -11.96 15.38 4.10
C LEU A 317 -11.42 14.36 3.11
N VAL A 318 -10.72 14.82 2.07
CA VAL A 318 -9.79 14.00 1.28
C VAL A 318 -8.39 14.47 1.66
N SER A 319 -7.55 13.59 2.19
CA SER A 319 -6.22 13.94 2.73
C SER A 319 -5.13 13.00 2.23
N ASP A 320 -3.89 13.46 2.30
CA ASP A 320 -2.73 12.75 1.79
C ASP A 320 -1.52 13.06 2.68
N ALA A 321 -0.78 12.02 3.09
CA ALA A 321 0.44 12.21 3.88
C ALA A 321 1.58 12.64 2.96
N ILE A 322 2.43 13.54 3.44
CA ILE A 322 3.68 13.87 2.74
C ILE A 322 4.68 12.75 3.06
N PRO A 323 5.14 11.95 2.07
CA PRO A 323 6.04 10.83 2.32
C PRO A 323 7.41 11.28 2.84
N ASP A 324 8.07 10.40 3.58
CA ASP A 324 9.41 10.66 4.12
C ASP A 324 10.41 11.02 3.02
N GLY A 325 11.27 12.00 3.32
CA GLY A 325 12.21 12.55 2.36
C GLY A 325 11.61 13.53 1.34
N LEU A 326 10.29 13.67 1.24
CA LEU A 326 9.63 14.69 0.42
C LEU A 326 9.09 15.86 1.27
N GLN A 327 8.70 16.93 0.59
CA GLN A 327 8.04 18.10 1.17
C GLN A 327 6.97 18.63 0.21
N LEU A 328 5.92 19.27 0.75
CA LEU A 328 4.90 19.91 -0.06
C LEU A 328 5.50 21.13 -0.80
N SER A 329 5.34 21.16 -2.12
CA SER A 329 5.84 22.23 -3.00
C SER A 329 5.34 23.62 -2.58
N SER A 330 6.03 24.66 -3.06
CA SER A 330 5.59 26.06 -2.93
C SER A 330 4.38 26.38 -3.81
N THR A 331 4.13 25.59 -4.87
CA THR A 331 2.89 25.61 -5.65
C THR A 331 1.70 25.29 -4.73
N ALA A 332 0.64 26.09 -4.79
CA ALA A 332 -0.57 25.84 -4.02
C ALA A 332 -1.30 24.59 -4.56
N PRO A 333 -1.70 23.63 -3.69
CA PRO A 333 -2.54 22.51 -4.09
C PRO A 333 -3.85 22.98 -4.74
N THR A 334 -4.27 22.27 -5.79
CA THR A 334 -5.51 22.55 -6.52
C THR A 334 -6.66 21.75 -5.89
N PRO A 335 -7.68 22.40 -5.31
CA PRO A 335 -8.89 21.72 -4.84
C PRO A 335 -9.83 21.40 -6.01
N ALA A 336 -10.68 20.39 -5.85
CA ALA A 336 -11.74 20.10 -6.81
C ALA A 336 -12.77 21.26 -6.92
N PRO A 337 -13.46 21.41 -8.07
CA PRO A 337 -14.51 22.42 -8.23
C PRO A 337 -15.68 22.24 -7.24
N GLY A 338 -16.46 23.30 -7.04
CA GLY A 338 -17.77 23.21 -6.36
C GLY A 338 -17.78 23.47 -4.85
N GLY A 339 -16.73 24.10 -4.30
CA GLY A 339 -16.71 24.56 -2.90
C GLY A 339 -15.74 23.82 -1.97
N TRP A 340 -14.82 23.02 -2.53
CA TRP A 340 -13.70 22.45 -1.77
C TRP A 340 -12.67 23.52 -1.41
N VAL A 341 -12.05 23.36 -0.24
CA VAL A 341 -10.99 24.24 0.27
C VAL A 341 -9.78 23.41 0.66
N THR A 342 -8.59 23.81 0.23
CA THR A 342 -7.33 23.18 0.63
C THR A 342 -7.03 23.47 2.10
N VAL A 343 -6.57 22.45 2.83
CA VAL A 343 -6.10 22.52 4.21
C VAL A 343 -4.74 21.84 4.38
N TYR A 344 -4.05 22.19 5.45
CA TYR A 344 -2.72 21.71 5.79
C TYR A 344 -2.66 21.34 7.28
N THR A 345 -1.75 20.44 7.65
CA THR A 345 -1.37 20.23 9.05
C THR A 345 0.15 20.09 9.19
N GLN A 346 0.64 20.35 10.40
CA GLN A 346 2.02 20.10 10.83
C GLN A 346 2.07 19.06 11.97
N ASP A 347 0.94 18.44 12.31
CA ASP A 347 0.86 17.41 13.35
C ASP A 347 1.61 16.14 12.90
N ALA A 348 2.31 15.48 13.82
CA ALA A 348 3.16 14.33 13.50
C ALA A 348 2.34 13.10 13.08
N LEU A 349 2.69 12.51 11.94
CA LEU A 349 1.99 11.37 11.33
C LEU A 349 1.88 10.19 12.32
N ALA A 350 3.02 9.74 12.86
CA ALA A 350 3.14 8.59 13.77
C ALA A 350 2.37 8.69 15.11
N THR A 351 1.72 9.82 15.41
CA THR A 351 0.89 9.99 16.61
C THR A 351 -0.52 10.53 16.32
N THR A 352 -0.78 11.02 15.11
CA THR A 352 -1.99 11.80 14.79
C THR A 352 -2.54 11.41 13.42
N THR A 353 -3.59 10.60 13.41
CA THR A 353 -4.39 10.26 12.22
C THR A 353 -5.00 11.52 11.59
N ALA A 354 -5.23 11.53 10.27
CA ALA A 354 -5.84 12.66 9.56
C ALA A 354 -7.18 13.16 10.15
N LEU A 355 -8.02 12.24 10.67
CA LEU A 355 -9.28 12.56 11.36
C LEU A 355 -9.10 13.39 12.65
N ASN A 356 -7.98 13.20 13.37
CA ASN A 356 -7.69 13.84 14.66
C ASN A 356 -6.68 15.01 14.53
N ALA A 357 -6.17 15.27 13.32
CA ALA A 357 -5.21 16.32 13.07
C ALA A 357 -5.86 17.72 13.11
N LYS A 358 -5.05 18.71 13.49
CA LYS A 358 -5.42 20.12 13.43
C LYS A 358 -5.16 20.66 12.03
N TRP A 359 -6.24 20.95 11.33
CA TRP A 359 -6.20 21.47 9.98
C TRP A 359 -6.26 22.99 9.98
N VAL A 360 -5.49 23.63 9.10
CA VAL A 360 -5.57 25.07 8.84
C VAL A 360 -5.81 25.36 7.37
N THR A 361 -6.66 26.34 7.08
CA THR A 361 -6.95 26.76 5.70
C THR A 361 -5.87 27.68 5.11
N THR A 362 -5.08 28.34 5.98
CA THR A 362 -3.92 29.15 5.58
C THR A 362 -2.65 28.30 5.61
N ARG A 363 -1.93 28.19 4.49
CA ARG A 363 -0.68 27.43 4.37
C ARG A 363 0.35 27.92 5.43
N PRO A 364 0.84 27.05 6.33
CA PRO A 364 1.87 27.43 7.28
C PRO A 364 3.15 27.93 6.58
N THR A 365 3.75 28.98 7.15
CA THR A 365 5.03 29.56 6.69
C THR A 365 6.10 29.55 7.80
N THR A 366 5.74 29.11 9.01
CA THR A 366 6.60 28.96 10.18
C THR A 366 6.22 27.68 10.94
N GLY A 367 7.11 27.20 11.81
CA GLY A 367 6.91 25.93 12.51
C GLY A 367 7.65 24.76 11.84
N GLY A 368 7.08 23.56 11.93
CA GLY A 368 7.62 22.35 11.30
C GLY A 368 7.31 22.24 9.80
N ALA A 369 7.72 21.13 9.19
CA ALA A 369 7.26 20.78 7.84
C ALA A 369 5.73 20.54 7.84
N ILE A 370 5.09 20.78 6.70
CA ILE A 370 3.71 20.34 6.48
C ILE A 370 3.75 18.82 6.34
N THR A 371 3.01 18.10 7.18
CA THR A 371 3.02 16.63 7.27
C THR A 371 1.88 16.00 6.48
N ARG A 372 0.75 16.70 6.32
CA ARG A 372 -0.33 16.32 5.40
C ARG A 372 -0.86 17.52 4.63
N VAL A 373 -1.31 17.24 3.42
CA VAL A 373 -2.21 18.11 2.65
C VAL A 373 -3.62 17.50 2.68
N GLY A 374 -4.65 18.34 2.59
CA GLY A 374 -6.01 17.87 2.47
C GLY A 374 -6.93 18.85 1.77
N PHE A 375 -8.14 18.40 1.51
CA PHE A 375 -9.21 19.13 0.85
C PHE A 375 -10.49 18.86 1.63
N ILE A 376 -11.17 19.92 2.09
CA ILE A 376 -12.40 19.82 2.86
C ILE A 376 -13.61 20.36 2.10
N TYR A 377 -14.77 19.72 2.29
CA TYR A 377 -16.07 20.15 1.79
C TYR A 377 -17.08 20.26 2.92
N ASN A 378 -17.70 21.43 3.09
CA ASN A 378 -18.65 21.71 4.17
C ASN A 378 -20.04 21.14 3.86
N THR A 379 -20.42 20.04 4.52
CA THR A 379 -21.72 19.39 4.29
C THR A 379 -22.86 19.93 5.14
N THR A 380 -22.64 20.98 5.94
CA THR A 380 -23.68 21.56 6.82
C THR A 380 -24.86 22.10 6.02
N VAL A 381 -24.65 22.43 4.74
CA VAL A 381 -25.70 22.91 3.81
C VAL A 381 -26.18 21.79 2.87
N THR A 382 -25.29 20.92 2.40
CA THR A 382 -25.62 19.87 1.40
C THR A 382 -24.62 18.72 1.50
N PRO A 383 -25.05 17.44 1.61
CA PRO A 383 -24.14 16.30 1.55
C PRO A 383 -23.61 16.05 0.13
N LEU A 384 -22.54 15.28 -0.01
CA LEU A 384 -22.08 14.80 -1.30
C LEU A 384 -22.97 13.64 -1.74
N SER A 385 -23.72 13.84 -2.83
CA SER A 385 -24.72 12.86 -3.24
C SER A 385 -24.09 11.57 -3.78
N LYS A 386 -24.64 10.43 -3.37
CA LYS A 386 -24.31 9.11 -3.91
C LYS A 386 -24.69 8.92 -5.38
N GLY A 387 -25.40 9.86 -6.01
CA GLY A 387 -25.74 9.78 -7.43
C GLY A 387 -26.66 8.62 -7.78
N ALA A 388 -26.60 8.18 -9.05
CA ALA A 388 -27.49 7.15 -9.58
C ALA A 388 -27.03 5.73 -9.20
N VAL A 389 -27.99 4.82 -9.00
CA VAL A 389 -27.74 3.41 -8.67
C VAL A 389 -26.92 2.76 -9.79
N GLY A 390 -25.84 2.08 -9.41
CA GLY A 390 -24.87 1.45 -10.31
C GLY A 390 -23.87 2.39 -10.96
N VAL A 391 -23.84 3.67 -10.59
CA VAL A 391 -22.91 4.68 -11.16
C VAL A 391 -22.16 5.45 -10.09
N GLY A 392 -22.83 5.87 -9.02
CA GLY A 392 -22.24 6.77 -8.03
C GLY A 392 -22.15 8.24 -8.51
N THR A 393 -21.31 9.01 -7.84
CA THR A 393 -20.82 10.34 -8.24
C THR A 393 -19.30 10.36 -8.09
N THR A 394 -18.55 10.75 -9.12
CA THR A 394 -17.09 10.97 -9.02
C THR A 394 -16.78 12.46 -9.02
N ILE A 395 -15.92 12.89 -8.10
CA ILE A 395 -15.45 14.25 -7.88
C ILE A 395 -13.95 14.25 -8.16
N SER A 396 -13.53 14.95 -9.20
CA SER A 396 -12.15 14.97 -9.69
C SER A 396 -11.58 16.38 -9.72
N GLY A 397 -10.25 16.48 -9.79
CA GLY A 397 -9.52 17.75 -9.89
C GLY A 397 -8.71 18.14 -8.66
N PHE A 398 -8.65 17.27 -7.64
CA PHE A 398 -7.70 17.40 -6.55
C PHE A 398 -6.27 17.12 -7.06
N ALA A 399 -5.33 18.02 -6.80
CA ALA A 399 -3.92 17.80 -7.14
C ALA A 399 -2.98 18.55 -6.18
N PHE A 400 -1.81 17.99 -5.96
CA PHE A 400 -0.73 18.64 -5.19
C PHE A 400 0.63 18.16 -5.67
N ASP A 401 1.62 19.04 -5.53
CA ASP A 401 3.00 18.81 -5.95
C ASP A 401 3.89 18.56 -4.73
N LEU A 402 4.73 17.53 -4.79
CA LEU A 402 5.80 17.27 -3.84
C LEU A 402 7.15 17.53 -4.48
N THR A 403 8.13 17.99 -3.70
CA THR A 403 9.53 18.03 -4.10
C THR A 403 10.39 17.25 -3.10
N PRO A 404 11.49 16.62 -3.53
CA PRO A 404 12.43 16.02 -2.61
C PRO A 404 13.12 17.02 -1.69
N THR A 405 13.43 16.57 -0.47
CA THR A 405 14.27 17.28 0.48
C THR A 405 15.74 17.08 0.17
N GLY A 406 16.63 17.94 0.69
CA GLY A 406 18.09 17.77 0.55
C GLY A 406 18.69 16.53 1.23
N THR A 407 17.86 15.70 1.87
CA THR A 407 18.24 14.39 2.45
C THR A 407 17.69 13.19 1.66
N PHE A 408 16.90 13.42 0.61
CA PHE A 408 16.39 12.35 -0.24
C PHE A 408 17.46 11.90 -1.23
N THR A 409 17.77 10.60 -1.24
CA THR A 409 18.79 10.01 -2.12
C THR A 409 18.20 9.31 -3.34
N GLY A 410 16.91 9.47 -3.62
CA GLY A 410 16.19 8.71 -4.65
C GLY A 410 15.69 7.36 -4.14
N GLY A 411 14.86 6.72 -4.96
CA GLY A 411 14.23 5.43 -4.67
C GLY A 411 12.71 5.48 -4.81
N GLN A 412 12.05 4.50 -4.20
CA GLN A 412 10.60 4.38 -4.18
C GLN A 412 9.96 5.40 -3.23
N VAL A 413 9.02 6.16 -3.76
CA VAL A 413 8.07 6.99 -3.03
C VAL A 413 6.76 6.20 -2.93
N ALA A 414 6.49 5.69 -1.74
CA ALA A 414 5.23 5.07 -1.38
C ALA A 414 4.26 6.15 -0.86
N ASN A 415 3.01 6.15 -1.30
CA ASN A 415 2.01 7.09 -0.78
C ASN A 415 0.56 6.57 -0.87
N ILE A 416 -0.25 6.88 0.15
CA ILE A 416 -1.67 6.56 0.27
C ILE A 416 -2.45 7.85 0.54
N ALA A 417 -3.53 8.07 -0.21
CA ALA A 417 -4.54 9.07 0.13
C ALA A 417 -5.64 8.44 1.00
N GLN A 418 -6.31 9.25 1.82
CA GLN A 418 -7.40 8.84 2.69
C GLN A 418 -8.63 9.74 2.47
N VAL A 419 -9.84 9.23 2.66
CA VAL A 419 -11.07 10.03 2.78
C VAL A 419 -11.78 9.78 4.10
N PHE A 420 -12.38 10.83 4.67
CA PHE A 420 -13.20 10.79 5.87
C PHE A 420 -14.54 11.49 5.68
N GLY A 421 -15.61 10.88 6.19
CA GLY A 421 -16.94 11.44 6.28
C GLY A 421 -17.80 10.66 7.27
N GLN A 422 -19.13 10.70 7.12
CA GLN A 422 -20.07 9.89 7.89
C GLN A 422 -21.35 9.59 7.10
N SER A 423 -22.02 8.50 7.45
CA SER A 423 -23.20 7.98 6.72
C SER A 423 -24.47 8.82 6.90
N GLN A 424 -24.54 9.66 7.94
CA GLN A 424 -25.64 10.59 8.24
C GLN A 424 -25.17 11.67 9.25
N PRO A 425 -25.85 12.81 9.39
CA PRO A 425 -25.52 13.81 10.41
C PRO A 425 -25.64 13.27 11.84
N GLY A 426 -24.75 13.71 12.73
CA GLY A 426 -24.81 13.41 14.16
C GLY A 426 -23.42 13.31 14.79
N THR A 427 -23.38 12.80 16.02
CA THR A 427 -22.14 12.41 16.69
C THR A 427 -21.75 11.00 16.24
N VAL A 428 -20.59 10.84 15.61
CA VAL A 428 -20.03 9.53 15.28
C VAL A 428 -19.93 8.68 16.55
N THR A 429 -20.63 7.54 16.55
CA THR A 429 -20.60 6.58 17.66
C THR A 429 -20.56 5.17 17.07
N PRO A 430 -19.47 4.40 17.22
CA PRO A 430 -19.35 3.05 16.67
C PRO A 430 -20.56 2.16 17.00
N GLY A 431 -21.04 1.41 16.01
CA GLY A 431 -22.21 0.54 16.17
C GLY A 431 -23.56 1.25 16.32
N THR A 432 -23.71 2.49 15.85
CA THR A 432 -24.99 3.22 15.75
C THR A 432 -25.31 3.60 14.30
N ALA A 433 -26.42 4.29 14.02
CA ALA A 433 -26.69 4.80 12.66
C ALA A 433 -25.68 5.85 12.15
N THR A 434 -24.98 6.58 13.03
CA THR A 434 -23.94 7.54 12.62
C THR A 434 -22.56 6.90 12.75
N GLN A 435 -22.09 6.30 11.65
CA GLN A 435 -20.72 5.77 11.51
C GLN A 435 -19.82 6.75 10.75
N ILE A 436 -18.53 6.71 11.06
CA ILE A 436 -17.50 7.29 10.21
C ILE A 436 -17.47 6.50 8.88
N VAL A 437 -17.21 7.19 7.79
CA VAL A 437 -16.85 6.62 6.50
C VAL A 437 -15.37 6.89 6.33
N TYR A 438 -14.59 5.85 6.08
CA TYR A 438 -13.14 5.90 5.93
C TYR A 438 -12.72 4.92 4.84
N ASP A 439 -11.78 5.36 4.01
CA ASP A 439 -11.25 4.64 2.85
C ASP A 439 -9.88 5.22 2.48
N GLU A 440 -9.07 4.40 1.82
CA GLU A 440 -7.68 4.60 1.42
C GLU A 440 -7.51 4.32 -0.08
N SER A 441 -6.56 4.99 -0.73
CA SER A 441 -6.43 4.88 -2.20
C SER A 441 -5.83 3.57 -2.67
N GLY A 442 -5.81 3.33 -4.00
CA GLY A 442 -5.01 2.29 -4.66
C GLY A 442 -5.82 1.10 -5.19
N ASP A 443 -7.06 0.94 -4.73
CA ASP A 443 -8.02 0.01 -5.33
C ASP A 443 -9.36 0.70 -5.69
N GLN A 444 -10.32 -0.07 -6.22
CA GLN A 444 -11.64 0.44 -6.61
C GLN A 444 -12.76 -0.02 -5.70
N THR A 445 -12.45 -0.66 -4.58
CA THR A 445 -13.42 -0.96 -3.54
C THR A 445 -13.77 0.33 -2.79
N THR A 446 -14.79 0.27 -1.94
CA THR A 446 -15.20 1.40 -1.12
C THR A 446 -15.13 1.00 0.34
N ASN A 447 -14.61 1.90 1.16
CA ASN A 447 -14.39 1.73 2.58
C ASN A 447 -13.40 0.58 2.89
N ASN A 448 -12.25 0.53 2.21
CA ASN A 448 -11.16 -0.45 2.43
C ASN A 448 -10.44 -0.26 3.78
N GLY A 449 -11.16 -0.60 4.85
CA GLY A 449 -10.64 -0.70 6.22
C GLY A 449 -11.06 -2.02 6.89
N LEU A 450 -11.23 -3.08 6.09
CA LEU A 450 -11.80 -4.37 6.50
C LEU A 450 -10.75 -5.31 7.14
N GLU A 451 -9.91 -4.79 8.05
CA GLU A 451 -9.06 -5.55 9.00
C GLU A 451 -9.88 -6.37 10.03
N GLY A 452 -11.11 -6.76 9.72
CA GLY A 452 -12.13 -7.19 10.69
C GLY A 452 -12.54 -6.08 11.68
N THR A 453 -11.87 -4.93 11.63
CA THR A 453 -12.02 -3.77 12.52
C THR A 453 -12.17 -2.46 11.74
N ASN A 454 -12.97 -2.48 10.67
CA ASN A 454 -13.64 -1.26 10.23
C ASN A 454 -14.24 -0.58 11.49
N PRO A 455 -14.12 0.75 11.69
CA PRO A 455 -14.79 1.44 12.79
C PRO A 455 -16.29 1.11 12.89
N ASP A 456 -16.86 0.68 11.77
CA ASP A 456 -18.13 0.00 11.62
C ASP A 456 -17.99 -1.52 11.31
N PRO A 457 -17.82 -2.40 12.32
CA PRO A 457 -17.91 -3.84 12.10
C PRO A 457 -19.38 -4.23 11.84
N THR A 458 -19.60 -5.19 10.94
CA THR A 458 -20.94 -5.70 10.56
C THR A 458 -21.79 -6.24 11.72
N SER A 459 -21.19 -6.44 12.91
CA SER A 459 -21.84 -6.85 14.15
C SER A 459 -21.87 -5.79 15.27
N GLY A 460 -21.47 -4.53 15.02
CA GLY A 460 -21.54 -3.44 15.99
C GLY A 460 -20.61 -3.56 17.21
N GLY A 461 -19.48 -4.25 17.07
CA GLY A 461 -18.42 -4.28 18.10
C GLY A 461 -17.72 -2.93 18.29
N VAL A 462 -17.13 -2.72 19.47
CA VAL A 462 -16.23 -1.59 19.72
C VAL A 462 -14.90 -1.87 19.00
N PRO A 463 -14.40 -0.97 18.15
CA PRO A 463 -13.09 -1.14 17.51
C PRO A 463 -11.95 -1.23 18.52
N ALA A 464 -10.83 -1.82 18.11
CA ALA A 464 -9.56 -1.67 18.83
C ALA A 464 -9.10 -0.19 18.83
N ALA A 465 -8.02 0.11 19.58
CA ALA A 465 -7.52 1.47 19.75
C ALA A 465 -7.38 2.23 18.41
N ASN A 466 -7.73 3.53 18.41
CA ASN A 466 -7.86 4.41 17.24
C ASN A 466 -8.95 4.05 16.20
N GLY A 467 -9.86 3.10 16.48
CA GLY A 467 -11.00 2.89 15.59
C GLY A 467 -10.71 2.01 14.37
N GLY A 468 -9.50 1.47 14.22
CA GLY A 468 -9.06 0.82 12.98
C GLY A 468 -8.67 1.79 11.86
N ILE A 469 -8.59 3.09 12.15
CA ILE A 469 -8.13 4.12 11.20
C ILE A 469 -6.60 4.16 11.24
N SER A 470 -5.96 3.99 10.08
CA SER A 470 -4.49 4.09 9.94
C SER A 470 -4.02 5.55 10.09
N ASP A 471 -2.72 5.75 10.29
CA ASP A 471 -2.13 7.08 10.21
C ASP A 471 -1.89 7.55 8.76
N GLY A 472 -2.28 6.78 7.74
CA GLY A 472 -2.10 7.13 6.33
C GLY A 472 -0.64 7.27 5.91
N VAL A 473 0.30 6.72 6.68
CA VAL A 473 1.68 6.52 6.25
C VAL A 473 1.72 5.20 5.48
N ALA A 474 2.13 5.26 4.22
CA ALA A 474 2.19 4.08 3.36
C ALA A 474 3.26 3.08 3.82
N ASP A 475 2.88 1.84 4.08
CA ASP A 475 3.78 0.69 4.27
C ASP A 475 3.57 -0.32 3.13
N PRO A 476 4.39 -0.29 2.05
CA PRO A 476 4.29 -1.25 0.94
C PRO A 476 4.32 -2.73 1.35
N GLY A 477 4.87 -3.07 2.52
CA GLY A 477 4.97 -4.43 3.02
C GLY A 477 3.71 -4.91 3.77
N ALA A 478 3.02 -4.01 4.47
CA ALA A 478 1.76 -4.30 5.15
C ALA A 478 0.54 -4.03 4.25
N ASP A 479 0.57 -2.90 3.54
CA ASP A 479 -0.55 -2.40 2.76
C ASP A 479 -0.62 -3.04 1.38
N GLY A 480 0.52 -3.37 0.77
CA GLY A 480 0.61 -3.80 -0.62
C GLY A 480 0.52 -2.63 -1.62
N THR A 481 0.84 -2.89 -2.89
CA THR A 481 1.09 -1.83 -3.88
C THR A 481 0.15 -1.90 -5.08
N ASP A 482 -0.39 -0.76 -5.51
CA ASP A 482 -0.94 -0.55 -6.86
C ASP A 482 0.17 -0.02 -7.78
N PRO A 483 0.66 -0.82 -8.75
CA PRO A 483 1.60 -0.37 -9.79
C PRO A 483 0.88 0.38 -10.93
N GLY A 484 -0.30 0.97 -10.67
CA GLY A 484 -1.18 1.62 -11.63
C GLY A 484 -0.45 2.51 -12.65
N THR A 485 -0.65 2.22 -13.93
CA THR A 485 0.10 2.84 -15.05
C THR A 485 -0.53 4.12 -15.61
N GLY A 486 -1.73 4.50 -15.15
CA GLY A 486 -2.41 5.72 -15.59
C GLY A 486 -2.10 6.96 -14.75
N THR A 487 -2.30 8.13 -15.35
CA THR A 487 -2.11 9.45 -14.70
C THR A 487 -3.41 10.12 -14.27
N ASP A 488 -4.56 9.48 -14.52
CA ASP A 488 -5.89 9.97 -14.17
C ASP A 488 -6.53 9.01 -13.15
N PRO A 489 -6.73 9.43 -11.88
CA PRO A 489 -7.29 8.57 -10.83
C PRO A 489 -8.74 8.16 -11.10
N SER A 490 -9.43 8.76 -12.07
CA SER A 490 -10.78 8.34 -12.47
C SER A 490 -10.79 7.20 -13.50
N ASN A 491 -9.63 6.83 -14.07
CA ASN A 491 -9.54 5.79 -15.10
C ASN A 491 -9.37 4.39 -14.49
N THR A 492 -10.49 3.73 -14.26
CA THR A 492 -10.61 2.36 -13.72
C THR A 492 -10.07 1.25 -14.63
N GLY A 493 -9.51 1.58 -15.79
CA GLY A 493 -8.83 0.62 -16.67
C GLY A 493 -7.34 0.47 -16.38
N ASN A 494 -6.70 1.46 -15.74
CA ASN A 494 -5.25 1.48 -15.52
C ASN A 494 -4.75 2.24 -14.28
N THR A 495 -5.63 2.77 -13.42
CA THR A 495 -5.28 3.34 -12.11
C THR A 495 -6.13 2.73 -11.01
N ASN A 496 -5.60 2.67 -9.80
CA ASN A 496 -6.26 2.07 -8.65
C ASN A 496 -6.59 0.60 -8.96
N GLN A 497 -5.60 -0.12 -9.48
CA GLN A 497 -5.71 -1.53 -9.90
C GLN A 497 -5.24 -2.51 -8.82
N GLY A 498 -4.99 -2.02 -7.62
CA GLY A 498 -4.74 -2.84 -6.44
C GLY A 498 -5.83 -3.88 -6.23
N THR A 499 -5.44 -5.05 -5.76
CA THR A 499 -6.37 -6.15 -5.50
C THR A 499 -6.11 -6.72 -4.12
N ASP A 500 -7.08 -6.57 -3.21
CA ASP A 500 -7.11 -7.36 -1.98
C ASP A 500 -7.00 -8.85 -2.29
N GLY A 501 -6.02 -9.51 -1.68
CA GLY A 501 -5.74 -10.93 -1.81
C GLY A 501 -6.85 -11.85 -1.26
N GLY A 502 -8.01 -11.87 -1.90
CA GLY A 502 -9.17 -12.69 -1.56
C GLY A 502 -10.47 -11.89 -1.61
N GLY A 503 -11.38 -12.24 -2.53
CA GLY A 503 -12.69 -11.59 -2.62
C GLY A 503 -13.44 -11.60 -1.29
N ASN A 504 -14.00 -10.44 -0.92
CA ASN A 504 -14.45 -10.01 0.43
C ASN A 504 -13.38 -9.35 1.33
N GLY A 505 -12.51 -8.50 0.80
CA GLY A 505 -11.99 -7.28 1.47
C GLY A 505 -11.18 -7.40 2.76
N THR A 506 -11.00 -8.58 3.34
CA THR A 506 -10.18 -8.78 4.55
C THR A 506 -8.77 -9.19 4.11
N LYS A 507 -7.78 -8.29 4.25
CA LYS A 507 -6.39 -8.49 3.78
C LYS A 507 -5.77 -9.81 4.26
N PRO A 508 -4.96 -10.42 3.39
CA PRO A 508 -3.61 -10.81 3.80
C PRO A 508 -2.48 -10.18 2.96
N ALA A 509 -2.82 -9.48 1.89
CA ALA A 509 -1.92 -8.69 1.04
C ALA A 509 -2.78 -7.75 0.17
N GLY A 510 -2.75 -6.44 0.46
CA GLY A 510 -3.58 -5.44 -0.22
C GLY A 510 -2.93 -4.87 -1.48
N GLY A 511 -3.36 -3.66 -1.86
CA GLY A 511 -2.94 -2.95 -3.06
C GLY A 511 -3.03 -1.43 -2.96
N GLU A 512 -3.05 -0.85 -1.76
CA GLU A 512 -3.43 0.55 -1.55
C GLU A 512 -2.30 1.56 -1.84
N VAL A 513 -1.03 1.14 -1.74
CA VAL A 513 0.10 2.05 -1.95
C VAL A 513 0.24 2.39 -3.42
N THR A 514 0.00 3.66 -3.77
CA THR A 514 0.51 4.21 -5.03
C THR A 514 2.02 4.35 -4.92
N LEU A 515 2.74 3.72 -5.85
CA LEU A 515 4.20 3.67 -5.85
C LEU A 515 4.79 4.44 -7.05
N TYR A 516 5.78 5.29 -6.81
CA TYR A 516 6.58 5.91 -7.86
C TYR A 516 8.07 5.76 -7.57
N THR A 517 8.91 5.53 -8.58
CA THR A 517 10.37 5.45 -8.38
C THR A 517 11.03 6.70 -8.95
N ILE A 518 11.68 7.49 -8.09
CA ILE A 518 12.56 8.59 -8.49
C ILE A 518 13.97 8.01 -8.63
N ALA A 519 14.52 8.00 -9.84
CA ALA A 519 15.84 7.44 -10.09
C ALA A 519 16.95 8.34 -9.51
N ALA A 520 17.87 7.76 -8.75
CA ALA A 520 19.12 8.41 -8.36
C ALA A 520 20.21 8.20 -9.43
N THR A 521 21.16 9.14 -9.49
CA THR A 521 22.37 8.98 -10.32
C THR A 521 23.22 7.83 -9.76
N PRO A 522 23.48 6.76 -10.53
CA PRO A 522 24.37 5.69 -10.09
C PRO A 522 25.82 6.21 -10.01
N LEU A 523 26.69 5.48 -9.31
CA LEU A 523 28.15 5.66 -9.44
C LEU A 523 28.73 4.49 -10.22
N ASN A 524 29.83 4.72 -10.93
CA ASN A 524 30.44 3.79 -11.88
C ASN A 524 31.94 4.08 -11.97
N GLY A 525 32.77 3.06 -11.81
CA GLY A 525 34.21 3.25 -11.75
C GLY A 525 34.99 1.93 -11.79
N PRO A 526 36.31 1.95 -11.49
CA PRO A 526 37.16 0.77 -11.53
C PRO A 526 36.71 -0.29 -10.53
N ASN A 527 37.17 -1.54 -10.69
CA ASN A 527 36.84 -2.65 -9.79
C ASN A 527 36.95 -2.29 -8.29
N GLY A 528 35.82 -2.35 -7.59
CA GLY A 528 35.67 -2.06 -6.17
C GLY A 528 35.65 -0.56 -5.83
N GLN A 529 35.65 0.33 -6.81
CA GLN A 529 35.78 1.78 -6.67
C GLN A 529 34.76 2.56 -7.52
N PRO A 530 33.44 2.33 -7.36
CA PRO A 530 32.40 2.99 -8.16
C PRO A 530 32.41 4.52 -8.01
N GLY A 531 32.75 5.05 -6.83
CA GLY A 531 32.93 6.48 -6.57
C GLY A 531 34.36 6.97 -6.80
N ALA A 532 35.08 6.42 -7.78
CA ALA A 532 36.38 6.94 -8.17
C ALA A 532 36.25 8.34 -8.79
N VAL A 533 37.36 9.08 -8.80
CA VAL A 533 37.46 10.39 -9.43
C VAL A 533 38.61 10.37 -10.41
N GLY A 534 38.37 10.83 -11.63
CA GLY A 534 39.38 11.01 -12.67
C GLY A 534 40.10 12.34 -12.55
N PRO A 535 40.66 12.87 -13.65
CA PRO A 535 41.35 14.15 -13.59
C PRO A 535 40.54 15.30 -13.00
N THR A 536 39.20 15.30 -13.12
CA THR A 536 38.35 16.37 -12.57
C THR A 536 37.20 15.94 -11.65
N ASP A 537 36.44 14.88 -11.97
CA ASP A 537 35.26 14.47 -11.20
C ASP A 537 34.96 12.96 -11.34
N THR A 538 33.76 12.51 -10.95
CA THR A 538 33.38 11.10 -11.00
C THR A 538 32.95 10.62 -12.39
N ASN A 539 33.00 11.46 -13.43
CA ASN A 539 32.65 11.11 -14.82
C ASN A 539 33.86 11.05 -15.76
N ASP A 540 35.07 11.24 -15.23
CA ASP A 540 36.33 11.11 -15.98
C ASP A 540 37.34 10.17 -15.31
N ASP A 541 36.90 9.41 -14.29
CA ASP A 541 37.68 8.34 -13.65
C ASP A 541 38.12 7.29 -14.67
N TYR A 542 39.14 6.50 -14.36
CA TYR A 542 39.71 5.62 -15.37
C TYR A 542 40.43 4.38 -14.88
N THR A 543 40.45 3.38 -15.75
CA THR A 543 41.28 2.18 -15.64
C THR A 543 42.25 2.13 -16.82
N ASN A 544 43.55 2.32 -16.55
CA ASN A 544 44.59 2.18 -17.58
C ASN A 544 45.14 0.74 -17.61
N LYS A 545 45.10 0.09 -18.79
CA LYS A 545 45.80 -1.19 -19.07
C LYS A 545 46.60 -1.08 -20.37
N SER A 546 47.60 -1.94 -20.56
CA SER A 546 48.38 -1.98 -21.81
C SER A 546 48.48 -3.39 -22.39
N ILE A 547 48.45 -3.49 -23.72
CA ILE A 547 48.79 -4.72 -24.44
C ILE A 547 50.31 -4.95 -24.46
N VAL A 548 50.73 -6.19 -24.75
CA VAL A 548 52.14 -6.53 -24.97
C VAL A 548 52.51 -6.31 -26.43
N VAL A 549 53.33 -5.30 -26.71
CA VAL A 549 53.84 -5.01 -28.06
C VAL A 549 55.00 -5.96 -28.43
N PRO A 550 55.06 -6.48 -29.68
CA PRO A 550 56.17 -7.32 -30.14
C PRO A 550 57.54 -6.66 -30.04
N ALA A 551 58.53 -7.41 -29.56
CA ALA A 551 59.90 -6.91 -29.37
C ALA A 551 60.57 -6.52 -30.71
N GLY A 552 61.27 -5.38 -30.71
CA GLY A 552 62.04 -4.90 -31.87
C GLY A 552 61.22 -4.24 -32.98
N LEU A 553 59.90 -4.13 -32.84
CA LEU A 553 59.07 -3.35 -33.76
C LEU A 553 59.36 -1.85 -33.59
N SER A 554 59.45 -1.12 -34.70
CA SER A 554 59.62 0.34 -34.64
C SER A 554 58.36 1.01 -34.11
N PRO A 555 58.44 1.96 -33.15
CA PRO A 555 57.26 2.68 -32.65
C PRO A 555 56.47 3.46 -33.72
N SER A 556 57.08 3.76 -34.88
CA SER A 556 56.38 4.39 -36.02
C SER A 556 55.65 3.40 -36.94
N THR A 557 55.74 2.09 -36.67
CA THR A 557 55.00 1.06 -37.42
C THR A 557 53.71 0.72 -36.67
N PRO A 558 52.51 0.93 -37.26
CA PRO A 558 51.27 0.50 -36.62
C PRO A 558 51.25 -1.00 -36.34
N LEU A 559 50.53 -1.38 -35.28
CA LEU A 559 50.22 -2.76 -34.96
C LEU A 559 49.18 -3.30 -35.93
N THR A 560 49.21 -4.60 -36.18
CA THR A 560 48.12 -5.34 -36.84
C THR A 560 47.10 -5.84 -35.83
N ASP A 561 45.88 -6.18 -36.27
CA ASP A 561 44.82 -6.79 -35.42
C ASP A 561 45.32 -7.98 -34.58
N ALA A 562 46.19 -8.83 -35.14
CA ALA A 562 46.79 -9.97 -34.45
C ALA A 562 47.81 -9.60 -33.34
N GLN A 563 48.16 -8.31 -33.23
CA GLN A 563 49.08 -7.74 -32.24
C GLN A 563 48.35 -6.84 -31.23
N THR A 564 47.10 -6.45 -31.49
CA THR A 564 46.23 -5.67 -30.59
C THR A 564 45.28 -6.59 -29.82
N THR A 565 45.85 -7.56 -29.09
CA THR A 565 45.08 -8.57 -28.33
C THR A 565 44.01 -7.93 -27.43
N PRO A 566 42.76 -8.44 -27.41
CA PRO A 566 41.68 -7.87 -26.60
C PRO A 566 42.05 -7.71 -25.12
N VAL A 567 41.61 -6.59 -24.52
CA VAL A 567 41.89 -6.25 -23.12
C VAL A 567 40.60 -6.27 -22.32
N THR A 568 40.57 -7.09 -21.28
CA THR A 568 39.44 -7.14 -20.33
C THR A 568 39.65 -6.17 -19.17
N PHE A 569 38.62 -5.40 -18.86
CA PHE A 569 38.46 -4.52 -17.72
C PHE A 569 37.39 -5.06 -16.78
N GLU A 570 37.52 -4.73 -15.51
CA GLU A 570 36.56 -5.07 -14.44
C GLU A 570 36.19 -3.74 -13.79
N ASN A 571 34.91 -3.43 -13.78
CA ASN A 571 34.37 -2.18 -13.27
C ASN A 571 33.24 -2.47 -12.28
N THR A 572 32.87 -1.48 -11.49
CA THR A 572 31.83 -1.59 -10.46
C THR A 572 30.84 -0.44 -10.62
N ALA A 573 29.56 -0.77 -10.72
CA ALA A 573 28.47 0.17 -10.56
C ALA A 573 27.92 0.14 -9.11
N GLN A 574 27.41 1.27 -8.64
CA GLN A 574 26.74 1.42 -7.35
C GLN A 574 25.37 2.09 -7.52
N ASN A 575 24.37 1.52 -6.87
CA ASN A 575 23.09 2.15 -6.63
C ASN A 575 23.22 3.10 -5.43
N THR A 576 22.95 4.39 -5.65
CA THR A 576 23.03 5.44 -4.61
C THR A 576 21.70 5.68 -3.90
N SER A 577 20.61 5.10 -4.41
CA SER A 577 19.24 5.27 -3.91
C SER A 577 18.91 4.36 -2.73
N ALA A 578 17.81 4.69 -2.05
CA ALA A 578 17.28 3.92 -0.93
C ALA A 578 16.43 2.70 -1.35
N SER A 579 16.35 2.38 -2.65
CA SER A 579 15.57 1.25 -3.18
C SER A 579 16.38 0.50 -4.26
N PRO A 580 16.02 -0.74 -4.64
CA PRO A 580 16.67 -1.39 -5.79
C PRO A 580 16.51 -0.59 -7.08
N GLN A 581 17.53 -0.58 -7.94
CA GLN A 581 17.52 0.04 -9.26
C GLN A 581 18.05 -0.94 -10.31
N ALA A 582 17.51 -0.86 -11.53
CA ALA A 582 18.18 -1.38 -12.72
C ALA A 582 19.14 -0.29 -13.24
N ILE A 583 20.41 -0.65 -13.39
CA ILE A 583 21.46 0.23 -13.92
C ILE A 583 21.86 -0.29 -15.30
N ALA A 584 21.45 0.41 -16.33
CA ALA A 584 21.82 0.19 -17.72
C ALA A 584 23.29 0.56 -17.98
N LEU A 585 23.96 -0.21 -18.84
CA LEU A 585 25.35 0.00 -19.26
C LEU A 585 25.45 0.14 -20.79
N LEU A 586 26.07 1.23 -21.26
CA LEU A 586 26.30 1.47 -22.68
C LEU A 586 27.69 2.10 -22.92
N PRO A 587 28.46 1.65 -23.93
CA PRO A 587 29.68 2.36 -24.32
C PRO A 587 29.32 3.64 -25.07
N THR A 588 29.89 4.77 -24.67
CA THR A 588 29.62 6.08 -25.29
C THR A 588 30.86 6.62 -26.01
N PRO A 589 30.70 7.41 -27.10
CA PRO A 589 31.85 7.91 -27.85
C PRO A 589 32.80 8.75 -26.98
N PRO A 590 34.13 8.64 -27.17
CA PRO A 590 35.07 9.54 -26.52
C PRO A 590 34.84 10.99 -26.94
N THR A 591 35.13 11.94 -26.05
CA THR A 591 34.98 13.39 -26.26
C THR A 591 35.59 13.88 -27.58
N THR A 592 36.72 13.28 -27.97
CA THR A 592 37.31 13.42 -29.30
C THR A 592 37.09 12.12 -30.07
N ALA A 593 36.19 12.13 -31.07
CA ALA A 593 35.82 10.92 -31.81
C ALA A 593 37.01 10.19 -32.50
N THR A 594 38.09 10.91 -32.81
CA THR A 594 39.30 10.33 -33.42
C THR A 594 40.29 9.73 -32.41
N ASP A 595 39.96 9.72 -31.10
CA ASP A 595 40.78 9.07 -30.06
C ASP A 595 40.55 7.57 -29.95
N LEU A 596 39.52 7.03 -30.62
CA LEU A 596 39.26 5.61 -30.78
C LEU A 596 39.19 5.26 -32.28
N PRO A 597 39.87 4.22 -32.77
CA PRO A 597 39.83 3.87 -34.18
C PRO A 597 38.49 3.22 -34.57
N ASP A 598 37.99 3.56 -35.77
CA ASP A 598 36.88 2.86 -36.42
C ASP A 598 37.10 1.34 -36.41
N GLN A 599 36.03 0.56 -36.24
CA GLN A 599 36.02 -0.90 -36.06
C GLN A 599 36.48 -1.40 -34.68
N THR A 600 36.77 -0.54 -33.70
CA THR A 600 36.92 -0.97 -32.30
C THR A 600 35.65 -1.68 -31.83
N ARG A 601 35.81 -2.86 -31.23
CA ARG A 601 34.74 -3.66 -30.65
C ARG A 601 34.78 -3.57 -29.13
N VAL A 602 33.64 -3.30 -28.51
CA VAL A 602 33.49 -3.23 -27.05
C VAL A 602 32.40 -4.20 -26.64
N THR A 603 32.72 -5.16 -25.77
CA THR A 603 31.75 -6.14 -25.25
C THR A 603 31.57 -5.94 -23.76
N ILE A 604 30.37 -5.55 -23.34
CA ILE A 604 29.96 -5.42 -21.94
C ILE A 604 29.28 -6.73 -21.52
N THR A 605 29.57 -7.23 -20.31
CA THR A 605 28.94 -8.44 -19.76
C THR A 605 28.64 -8.27 -18.27
N ASP A 606 27.39 -8.57 -17.89
CA ASP A 606 27.02 -8.84 -16.49
C ASP A 606 27.40 -10.28 -16.11
N PRO A 607 28.36 -10.50 -15.21
CA PRO A 607 28.76 -11.84 -14.78
C PRO A 607 27.72 -12.53 -13.89
N ALA A 608 26.72 -11.82 -13.34
CA ALA A 608 25.70 -12.42 -12.47
C ALA A 608 24.60 -13.14 -13.28
N THR A 609 24.09 -12.52 -14.34
CA THR A 609 23.11 -13.13 -15.26
C THR A 609 23.75 -13.83 -16.45
N GLY A 610 24.96 -13.42 -16.85
CA GLY A 610 25.59 -13.82 -18.11
C GLY A 610 25.13 -13.02 -19.32
N ASN A 611 24.33 -11.97 -19.13
CA ASN A 611 23.91 -11.07 -20.21
C ASN A 611 25.11 -10.32 -20.80
N THR A 612 25.14 -10.20 -22.12
CA THR A 612 26.30 -9.64 -22.84
C THR A 612 25.86 -8.86 -24.08
N ALA A 613 26.56 -7.77 -24.40
CA ALA A 613 26.33 -6.98 -25.60
C ALA A 613 27.64 -6.45 -26.19
N THR A 614 27.82 -6.66 -27.49
CA THR A 614 28.96 -6.18 -28.28
C THR A 614 28.54 -5.02 -29.17
N TYR A 615 29.34 -3.97 -29.16
CA TYR A 615 29.16 -2.76 -29.96
C TYR A 615 30.41 -2.51 -30.82
N THR A 616 30.21 -2.04 -32.06
CA THR A 616 31.30 -1.62 -32.96
C THR A 616 31.32 -0.10 -33.08
N TYR A 617 32.51 0.49 -32.96
CA TYR A 617 32.71 1.95 -33.04
C TYR A 617 32.93 2.45 -34.47
N THR A 618 32.38 3.63 -34.77
CA THR A 618 32.82 4.49 -35.88
C THR A 618 32.92 5.94 -35.41
N SER A 619 33.94 6.66 -35.83
CA SER A 619 34.15 8.09 -35.55
C SER A 619 33.06 8.99 -36.11
N ALA A 620 32.32 8.53 -37.13
CA ALA A 620 31.21 9.26 -37.74
C ALA A 620 29.83 8.98 -37.10
N GLY A 621 29.63 7.81 -36.47
CA GLY A 621 28.33 7.35 -35.97
C GLY A 621 28.29 6.93 -34.50
N GLY A 622 29.43 6.92 -33.80
CA GLY A 622 29.55 6.41 -32.45
C GLY A 622 29.56 4.88 -32.37
N PHE A 623 29.12 4.35 -31.24
CA PHE A 623 28.93 2.91 -31.03
C PHE A 623 27.60 2.43 -31.61
N VAL A 624 27.65 1.34 -32.37
CA VAL A 624 26.47 0.66 -32.93
C VAL A 624 26.45 -0.78 -32.43
N PHE A 625 25.29 -1.26 -31.98
CA PHE A 625 25.12 -2.66 -31.55
C PHE A 625 25.45 -3.65 -32.68
N ASP A 626 26.19 -4.71 -32.35
CA ASP A 626 26.59 -5.80 -33.26
C ASP A 626 25.85 -7.10 -32.89
N THR A 627 26.06 -7.62 -31.68
CA THR A 627 25.48 -8.89 -31.20
C THR A 627 25.35 -8.93 -29.68
N GLY A 628 24.36 -9.65 -29.13
CA GLY A 628 24.19 -9.79 -27.69
C GLY A 628 22.78 -10.20 -27.24
N THR A 629 22.55 -10.17 -25.93
CA THR A 629 21.23 -10.33 -25.28
C THR A 629 20.64 -9.03 -24.73
N GLY A 630 21.43 -7.96 -24.60
CA GLY A 630 20.92 -6.57 -24.52
C GLY A 630 20.97 -5.99 -25.94
N THR A 631 19.83 -5.98 -26.63
CA THR A 631 19.78 -6.13 -28.09
C THR A 631 19.79 -4.84 -28.92
N SER A 632 19.82 -3.65 -28.31
CA SER A 632 19.92 -2.39 -29.06
C SER A 632 20.28 -1.19 -28.19
N ALA A 633 20.35 0.00 -28.80
CA ALA A 633 20.36 1.26 -28.07
C ALA A 633 19.04 1.58 -27.32
N THR A 634 18.03 0.69 -27.37
CA THR A 634 16.79 0.76 -26.57
C THR A 634 16.61 -0.45 -25.64
N ASP A 635 17.68 -1.23 -25.42
CA ASP A 635 17.69 -2.47 -24.61
C ASP A 635 19.16 -2.79 -24.21
N PRO A 636 19.77 -2.03 -23.29
CA PRO A 636 21.18 -2.18 -22.90
C PRO A 636 21.42 -3.36 -21.93
N VAL A 637 22.68 -3.61 -21.55
CA VAL A 637 22.98 -4.58 -20.47
C VAL A 637 22.62 -3.94 -19.13
N GLU A 638 21.66 -4.51 -18.41
CA GLU A 638 21.24 -4.03 -17.09
C GLU A 638 21.87 -4.81 -15.92
N LEU A 639 22.23 -4.08 -14.87
CA LEU A 639 22.57 -4.60 -13.56
C LEU A 639 21.42 -4.33 -12.59
N THR A 640 20.79 -5.36 -12.02
CA THR A 640 19.86 -5.19 -10.89
C THR A 640 20.65 -5.03 -9.60
N VAL A 641 20.68 -3.82 -9.03
CA VAL A 641 21.50 -3.49 -7.85
C VAL A 641 20.60 -3.08 -6.69
N ALA A 642 20.76 -3.75 -5.54
CA ALA A 642 20.03 -3.44 -4.30
C ALA A 642 20.34 -2.03 -3.77
N ALA A 643 19.46 -1.48 -2.93
CA ALA A 643 19.61 -0.16 -2.30
C ALA A 643 20.99 0.02 -1.66
N GLY A 644 21.70 1.12 -2.01
CA GLY A 644 23.07 1.40 -1.56
C GLY A 644 24.16 0.40 -2.03
N GLY A 645 23.78 -0.66 -2.76
CA GLY A 645 24.61 -1.80 -3.10
C GLY A 645 25.49 -1.59 -4.33
N THR A 646 26.35 -2.56 -4.60
CA THR A 646 27.27 -2.56 -5.75
C THR A 646 27.12 -3.83 -6.60
N ALA A 647 27.42 -3.71 -7.90
CA ALA A 647 27.53 -4.83 -8.81
C ALA A 647 28.74 -4.65 -9.73
N ASN A 648 29.47 -5.74 -9.97
CA ASN A 648 30.61 -5.74 -10.88
C ASN A 648 30.18 -6.16 -12.27
N TYR A 649 30.78 -5.53 -13.29
CA TYR A 649 30.62 -5.90 -14.69
C TYR A 649 31.98 -5.96 -15.39
N THR A 650 32.02 -6.61 -16.55
CA THR A 650 33.26 -6.74 -17.34
C THR A 650 33.11 -6.07 -18.70
N VAL A 651 34.20 -5.48 -19.18
CA VAL A 651 34.28 -4.82 -20.48
C VAL A 651 35.47 -5.41 -21.23
N ILE A 652 35.26 -5.87 -22.46
CA ILE A 652 36.34 -6.33 -23.33
C ILE A 652 36.48 -5.34 -24.47
N VAL A 653 37.65 -4.69 -24.56
CA VAL A 653 38.01 -3.78 -25.65
C VAL A 653 38.91 -4.54 -26.62
N ASP A 654 38.44 -4.69 -27.85
CA ASP A 654 39.14 -5.31 -28.98
C ASP A 654 39.43 -4.22 -30.03
N LEU A 655 40.70 -3.82 -30.11
CA LEU A 655 41.15 -2.76 -31.00
C LEU A 655 41.56 -3.37 -32.36
N PRO A 656 41.18 -2.75 -33.50
CA PRO A 656 41.82 -3.03 -34.78
C PRO A 656 43.29 -2.57 -34.75
N GLY A 657 44.03 -2.87 -35.81
CA GLY A 657 45.41 -2.41 -35.99
C GLY A 657 45.58 -0.91 -35.71
N ALA A 658 46.41 -0.59 -34.71
CA ALA A 658 46.48 0.71 -34.08
C ALA A 658 47.90 1.28 -34.00
N GLU A 659 48.03 2.59 -33.87
CA GLU A 659 49.30 3.27 -33.60
C GLU A 659 49.90 2.82 -32.26
N GLN A 660 51.23 2.75 -32.15
CA GLN A 660 51.92 2.49 -30.89
C GLN A 660 52.09 3.76 -30.05
N LEU A 661 52.40 3.60 -28.77
CA LEU A 661 52.61 4.69 -27.80
C LEU A 661 51.41 5.64 -27.76
N ARG A 662 50.20 5.07 -27.72
CA ARG A 662 48.94 5.82 -27.64
C ARG A 662 47.98 5.13 -26.66
N GLY A 663 47.19 5.93 -25.96
CA GLY A 663 46.08 5.47 -25.11
C GLY A 663 44.75 5.69 -25.83
N PHE A 664 43.93 4.65 -25.89
CA PHE A 664 42.63 4.60 -26.57
C PHE A 664 41.51 4.54 -25.50
N PRO A 665 40.77 5.64 -25.27
CA PRO A 665 39.71 5.70 -24.26
C PRO A 665 38.40 5.10 -24.78
N VAL A 666 37.77 4.27 -23.96
CA VAL A 666 36.42 3.73 -24.14
C VAL A 666 35.57 4.13 -22.93
N PRO A 667 34.82 5.25 -23.02
CA PRO A 667 33.86 5.62 -21.98
C PRO A 667 32.74 4.60 -21.86
N ILE A 668 32.41 4.19 -20.63
CA ILE A 668 31.27 3.35 -20.31
C ILE A 668 30.32 4.15 -19.42
N THR A 669 29.11 4.42 -19.93
CA THR A 669 28.07 5.13 -19.20
C THR A 669 27.16 4.14 -18.50
N ALA A 670 27.08 4.26 -17.18
CA ALA A 670 26.06 3.65 -16.35
C ALA A 670 24.92 4.65 -16.15
N PHE A 671 23.67 4.24 -16.30
CA PHE A 671 22.50 5.12 -16.16
C PHE A 671 21.28 4.34 -15.69
N VAL A 672 20.24 5.04 -15.28
CA VAL A 672 18.95 4.43 -14.94
C VAL A 672 17.95 4.85 -16.01
N ASP A 673 17.49 3.91 -16.81
CA ASP A 673 16.60 4.17 -17.95
C ASP A 673 15.16 4.37 -17.46
N THR A 674 14.77 5.60 -17.12
CA THR A 674 13.43 5.88 -16.57
C THR A 674 12.32 5.93 -17.63
N ASN A 675 12.69 6.15 -18.89
CA ASN A 675 11.75 6.31 -20.00
C ASN A 675 11.67 5.07 -20.92
N ASN A 676 12.59 4.12 -20.73
CA ASN A 676 12.72 2.85 -21.43
C ASN A 676 13.15 2.97 -22.92
N ASP A 677 13.88 4.03 -23.28
CA ASP A 677 14.46 4.25 -24.62
C ASP A 677 15.92 3.80 -24.78
N GLY A 678 16.54 3.25 -23.73
CA GLY A 678 17.93 2.77 -23.66
C GLY A 678 19.00 3.84 -23.87
N SER A 679 18.63 5.11 -23.78
CA SER A 679 19.54 6.24 -23.95
C SER A 679 19.89 6.87 -22.60
N PRO A 680 21.17 7.19 -22.32
CA PRO A 680 21.53 8.00 -21.15
C PRO A 680 21.12 9.49 -21.28
N ALA A 681 20.45 9.88 -22.37
CA ALA A 681 20.13 11.28 -22.66
C ALA A 681 18.99 11.81 -21.78
N ASN A 682 19.33 12.76 -20.89
CA ASN A 682 18.46 13.31 -19.84
C ASN A 682 18.15 12.34 -18.68
N GLU A 683 18.84 11.21 -18.61
CA GLU A 683 18.73 10.22 -17.54
C GLU A 683 19.85 10.37 -16.48
N PRO A 684 19.61 9.99 -15.21
CA PRO A 684 20.64 10.02 -14.18
C PRO A 684 21.78 9.05 -14.53
N SER A 685 22.98 9.57 -14.74
CA SER A 685 24.07 8.83 -15.39
C SER A 685 25.47 9.17 -14.85
N ASN A 686 26.40 8.22 -14.98
CA ASN A 686 27.79 8.36 -14.56
C ASN A 686 28.75 7.51 -15.42
N ILE A 687 29.96 8.01 -15.68
CA ILE A 687 30.83 7.52 -16.78
C ILE A 687 32.22 7.11 -16.28
N THR A 688 32.68 5.91 -16.63
CA THR A 688 34.06 5.45 -16.36
C THR A 688 34.92 5.24 -17.62
N ILE A 689 36.21 5.55 -17.46
CA ILE A 689 37.39 5.56 -18.34
C ILE A 689 38.14 4.26 -18.67
N ASP A 690 37.59 3.26 -19.36
CA ASP A 690 38.40 2.10 -19.76
C ASP A 690 39.40 2.47 -20.87
N ARG A 691 40.71 2.46 -20.56
CA ARG A 691 41.74 2.94 -21.48
C ARG A 691 42.82 1.90 -21.79
N VAL A 692 42.90 1.51 -23.06
CA VAL A 692 43.90 0.58 -23.59
C VAL A 692 45.11 1.35 -24.13
N TYR A 693 46.32 0.98 -23.70
CA TYR A 693 47.59 1.52 -24.20
C TYR A 693 48.31 0.54 -25.12
N THR A 694 48.72 0.99 -26.29
CA THR A 694 49.57 0.26 -27.24
C THR A 694 51.06 0.49 -26.95
N ASN A 695 51.48 0.10 -25.74
CA ASN A 695 52.68 0.59 -25.03
C ASN A 695 52.50 2.02 -24.47
N TYR A 696 53.22 2.32 -23.38
CA TYR A 696 53.06 3.53 -22.57
C TYR A 696 54.39 4.11 -22.05
N VAL A 697 55.54 3.49 -22.36
CA VAL A 697 56.88 4.05 -22.09
C VAL A 697 57.53 4.44 -23.41
N SER A 698 57.76 5.74 -23.60
CA SER A 698 58.49 6.26 -24.75
C SER A 698 59.98 6.40 -24.42
N LEU A 699 60.84 5.97 -25.35
CA LEU A 699 62.30 6.12 -25.27
C LEU A 699 62.77 6.92 -26.48
N VAL A 700 63.32 8.11 -26.25
CA VAL A 700 63.89 8.98 -27.29
C VAL A 700 65.40 9.02 -27.12
N LYS A 701 66.13 8.49 -28.10
CA LYS A 701 67.60 8.47 -28.11
C LYS A 701 68.16 9.53 -29.05
N GLU A 702 69.00 10.39 -28.53
CA GLU A 702 69.70 11.46 -29.22
C GLU A 702 71.22 11.37 -28.97
N ALA A 703 72.00 12.06 -29.78
CA ALA A 703 73.43 12.24 -29.52
C ALA A 703 73.87 13.67 -29.83
N ARG A 704 75.02 14.07 -29.25
CA ARG A 704 75.78 15.26 -29.65
C ARG A 704 77.28 14.96 -29.67
N MET A 705 78.01 15.80 -30.39
CA MET A 705 79.46 15.78 -30.50
C MET A 705 80.09 16.85 -29.61
N LEU A 706 81.09 16.45 -28.84
CA LEU A 706 81.95 17.32 -28.04
C LEU A 706 83.39 17.25 -28.56
N GLU A 707 84.10 18.36 -28.48
CA GLU A 707 85.55 18.40 -28.62
C GLU A 707 86.24 17.65 -27.45
N ALA A 708 87.52 17.32 -27.57
CA ALA A 708 88.25 16.49 -26.59
C ALA A 708 88.37 17.13 -25.18
N ASN A 709 88.04 18.41 -25.03
CA ASN A 709 87.95 19.14 -23.76
C ASN A 709 86.54 19.13 -23.13
N GLY A 710 85.57 18.42 -23.73
CA GLY A 710 84.17 18.36 -23.30
C GLY A 710 83.27 19.50 -23.77
N THR A 711 83.76 20.50 -24.52
CA THR A 711 82.89 21.57 -25.05
C THR A 711 82.19 21.12 -26.34
N PRO A 712 80.90 21.43 -26.56
CA PRO A 712 80.20 21.08 -27.80
C PRO A 712 80.90 21.59 -29.07
N VAL A 713 80.86 20.79 -30.13
CA VAL A 713 81.32 21.24 -31.47
C VAL A 713 80.40 22.32 -32.04
N ALA A 714 80.88 23.08 -33.02
CA ALA A 714 80.04 24.07 -33.71
C ALA A 714 78.98 23.42 -34.63
N GLY A 715 77.81 24.07 -34.74
CA GLY A 715 76.70 23.63 -35.60
C GLY A 715 75.77 22.60 -34.96
N GLY A 716 74.86 22.04 -35.77
CA GLY A 716 73.79 21.15 -35.27
C GLY A 716 74.25 19.85 -34.60
N ALA A 717 75.51 19.45 -34.80
CA ALA A 717 76.12 18.32 -34.11
C ALA A 717 76.50 18.62 -32.65
N GLY A 718 76.64 19.89 -32.25
CA GLY A 718 76.92 20.27 -30.84
C GLY A 718 75.68 20.27 -29.94
N THR A 719 74.49 20.27 -30.54
CA THR A 719 73.21 20.08 -29.87
C THR A 719 72.81 18.61 -29.90
N PHE A 720 72.07 18.14 -28.89
CA PHE A 720 71.44 16.82 -28.96
C PHE A 720 70.49 16.77 -30.15
N THR A 721 70.64 15.74 -30.99
CA THR A 721 69.92 15.58 -32.24
C THR A 721 69.79 14.11 -32.61
N THR A 722 68.83 13.81 -33.49
CA THR A 722 68.69 12.53 -34.20
C THR A 722 69.23 12.58 -35.63
N ASP A 723 69.66 13.75 -36.12
CA ASP A 723 70.21 13.92 -37.47
C ASP A 723 71.60 13.26 -37.60
N GLN A 724 71.58 12.06 -38.16
CA GLN A 724 72.78 11.27 -38.45
C GLN A 724 73.73 11.96 -39.45
N THR A 725 73.24 12.88 -40.29
CA THR A 725 74.08 13.61 -41.26
C THR A 725 74.97 14.61 -40.54
N ALA A 726 74.39 15.42 -39.66
CA ALA A 726 75.14 16.36 -38.82
C ALA A 726 76.14 15.64 -37.91
N LEU A 727 75.72 14.56 -37.25
CA LEU A 727 76.58 13.76 -36.37
C LEU A 727 77.76 13.13 -37.14
N SER A 728 77.48 12.48 -38.28
CA SER A 728 78.52 11.84 -39.10
C SER A 728 79.54 12.84 -39.67
N ALA A 729 79.09 14.04 -40.07
CA ALA A 729 80.00 15.09 -40.57
C ALA A 729 80.95 15.64 -39.49
N ALA A 730 80.59 15.52 -38.21
CA ALA A 730 81.39 15.98 -37.07
C ALA A 730 82.22 14.87 -36.40
N ALA A 731 82.01 13.61 -36.75
CA ALA A 731 82.69 12.45 -36.18
C ALA A 731 84.14 12.30 -36.70
N ILE A 732 85.11 12.73 -35.90
CA ILE A 732 86.55 12.56 -36.15
C ILE A 732 87.25 11.96 -34.91
N PRO A 733 88.39 11.26 -35.08
CA PRO A 733 89.18 10.72 -33.97
C PRO A 733 89.47 11.74 -32.86
N GLY A 734 89.40 11.29 -31.60
CA GLY A 734 89.62 12.11 -30.41
C GLY A 734 88.40 12.92 -29.93
N ARG A 735 87.35 13.12 -30.74
CA ARG A 735 86.09 13.73 -30.28
C ARG A 735 85.24 12.76 -29.47
N ILE A 736 84.36 13.32 -28.64
CA ILE A 736 83.47 12.57 -27.76
C ILE A 736 82.04 12.64 -28.30
N ILE A 737 81.40 11.47 -28.44
CA ILE A 737 79.96 11.35 -28.65
C ILE A 737 79.31 11.29 -27.28
N GLU A 738 78.40 12.20 -26.96
CA GLU A 738 77.54 12.10 -25.79
C GLU A 738 76.15 11.66 -26.23
N TYR A 739 75.70 10.53 -25.71
CA TYR A 739 74.35 10.00 -25.93
C TYR A 739 73.42 10.47 -24.81
N ARG A 740 72.15 10.68 -25.16
CA ARG A 740 71.05 10.91 -24.22
C ARG A 740 69.88 10.03 -24.58
N ILE A 741 69.36 9.28 -23.61
CA ILE A 741 68.12 8.52 -23.71
C ILE A 741 67.14 9.17 -22.74
N THR A 742 66.16 9.86 -23.29
CA THR A 742 65.03 10.41 -22.52
C THR A 742 63.96 9.34 -22.44
N TYR A 743 63.55 8.96 -21.24
CA TYR A 743 62.46 8.01 -21.00
C TYR A 743 61.27 8.74 -20.39
N THR A 744 60.05 8.54 -20.92
CA THR A 744 58.82 9.15 -20.40
C THR A 744 57.68 8.12 -20.31
N ASN A 745 56.77 8.32 -19.36
CA ASN A 745 55.54 7.52 -19.25
C ASN A 745 54.36 8.38 -19.69
N ILE A 746 53.73 8.00 -20.79
CA ILE A 746 52.65 8.77 -21.44
C ILE A 746 51.25 8.44 -20.89
N SER A 747 51.13 7.52 -19.92
CA SER A 747 49.83 7.15 -19.36
C SER A 747 49.23 8.25 -18.50
N THR A 748 47.89 8.35 -18.50
CA THR A 748 47.12 9.33 -17.72
C THR A 748 47.48 9.27 -16.23
N SER A 749 47.60 10.45 -15.62
CA SER A 749 47.89 10.65 -14.20
C SER A 749 46.82 11.50 -13.52
N GLY A 750 46.79 11.46 -12.18
CA GLY A 750 45.79 12.18 -11.37
C GLY A 750 44.56 11.33 -11.05
N GLY A 751 43.58 11.94 -10.39
CA GLY A 751 42.41 11.24 -9.87
C GLY A 751 42.64 10.50 -8.56
N THR A 752 41.55 10.09 -7.93
CA THR A 752 41.51 9.28 -6.69
C THR A 752 40.85 7.94 -7.01
N ASN A 753 41.47 6.84 -6.60
CA ASN A 753 41.03 5.46 -6.86
C ASN A 753 40.95 5.02 -8.34
N SER A 754 41.25 5.92 -9.29
CA SER A 754 41.54 5.56 -10.69
C SER A 754 42.78 4.66 -10.79
N VAL A 755 42.76 3.66 -11.69
CA VAL A 755 43.87 2.71 -11.88
C VAL A 755 44.89 3.30 -12.85
N THR A 756 46.03 3.71 -12.29
CA THR A 756 47.15 4.30 -13.05
C THR A 756 48.15 3.23 -13.51
N LEU A 757 49.02 3.58 -14.47
CA LEU A 757 49.94 2.62 -15.11
C LEU A 757 51.42 3.03 -14.98
N PRO A 758 52.02 2.94 -13.77
CA PRO A 758 53.44 3.22 -13.56
C PRO A 758 54.33 2.18 -14.26
N ALA A 759 55.47 2.63 -14.80
CA ALA A 759 56.48 1.73 -15.34
C ALA A 759 57.52 1.41 -14.26
N ASN A 760 57.31 0.29 -13.56
CA ASN A 760 58.18 -0.13 -12.45
C ASN A 760 59.37 -0.95 -12.97
N ASN A 761 60.56 -0.74 -12.37
CA ASN A 761 61.82 -1.40 -12.75
C ASN A 761 62.14 -1.31 -14.24
N LEU A 762 62.08 -0.09 -14.81
CA LEU A 762 62.51 0.16 -16.19
C LEU A 762 64.03 -0.07 -16.29
N VAL A 763 64.45 -0.98 -17.16
CA VAL A 763 65.87 -1.28 -17.41
C VAL A 763 66.25 -0.85 -18.82
N ILE A 764 67.20 0.07 -18.93
CA ILE A 764 67.74 0.55 -20.21
C ILE A 764 69.14 -0.05 -20.39
N THR A 765 69.32 -0.87 -21.43
CA THR A 765 70.60 -1.56 -21.70
C THR A 765 71.24 -1.10 -22.99
N GLU A 766 72.46 -0.57 -22.90
CA GLU A 766 73.29 -0.13 -24.01
C GLU A 766 74.52 -1.03 -24.11
N ASN A 767 74.45 -2.05 -24.98
CA ASN A 767 75.55 -2.96 -25.27
C ASN A 767 76.20 -2.62 -26.62
N GLY A 768 77.49 -2.27 -26.61
CA GLY A 768 78.22 -1.80 -27.79
C GLY A 768 78.76 -2.87 -28.72
N THR A 769 78.37 -4.13 -28.49
CA THR A 769 78.78 -5.32 -29.25
C THR A 769 77.62 -6.24 -29.64
N ALA A 770 76.38 -5.92 -29.26
CA ALA A 770 75.20 -6.74 -29.51
C ALA A 770 74.37 -6.22 -30.69
N GLY A 771 73.81 -7.14 -31.48
CA GLY A 771 72.97 -6.81 -32.63
C GLY A 771 73.71 -5.94 -33.65
N THR A 772 73.15 -4.78 -33.98
CA THR A 772 73.74 -3.79 -34.89
C THR A 772 74.68 -2.79 -34.20
N ASN A 773 74.83 -2.84 -32.87
CA ASN A 773 75.70 -1.91 -32.15
C ASN A 773 77.16 -2.33 -32.30
N THR A 774 77.96 -1.48 -32.95
CA THR A 774 79.40 -1.68 -33.16
C THR A 774 80.27 -0.65 -32.43
N TRP A 775 79.67 0.25 -31.65
CA TRP A 775 80.35 1.42 -31.09
C TRP A 775 81.51 1.07 -30.15
N PHE A 776 81.50 -0.11 -29.52
CA PHE A 776 82.56 -0.50 -28.58
C PHE A 776 83.93 -0.67 -29.24
N ALA A 777 83.98 -1.17 -30.48
CA ALA A 777 85.25 -1.44 -31.16
C ALA A 777 85.97 -0.15 -31.61
N SER A 778 85.20 0.91 -31.91
CA SER A 778 85.68 2.19 -32.47
C SER A 778 85.72 3.34 -31.46
N THR A 779 85.30 3.13 -30.22
CA THR A 779 85.27 4.17 -29.18
C THR A 779 85.83 3.69 -27.84
N LEU A 780 86.04 4.59 -26.88
CA LEU A 780 86.31 4.29 -25.47
C LEU A 780 85.52 5.23 -24.55
N ASP A 781 85.24 4.85 -23.31
CA ASP A 781 84.69 5.79 -22.32
C ASP A 781 85.81 6.75 -21.85
N PRO A 782 85.65 8.08 -22.02
CA PRO A 782 86.72 9.04 -21.74
C PRO A 782 87.06 9.19 -20.25
N VAL A 783 86.21 8.67 -19.36
CA VAL A 783 86.31 8.84 -17.89
C VAL A 783 86.71 7.53 -17.21
N PHE A 784 86.23 6.38 -17.70
CA PHE A 784 86.40 5.07 -17.07
C PHE A 784 87.87 4.69 -16.79
N ALA A 785 88.78 4.96 -17.74
CA ALA A 785 90.20 4.68 -17.57
C ALA A 785 90.89 5.54 -16.49
N VAL A 786 90.24 6.63 -16.04
CA VAL A 786 90.76 7.59 -15.06
C VAL A 786 90.14 7.36 -13.67
N SER A 787 88.83 7.11 -13.59
CA SER A 787 88.09 7.00 -12.32
C SER A 787 87.60 5.60 -11.96
N GLY A 788 87.52 4.68 -12.92
CA GLY A 788 86.72 3.45 -12.80
C GLY A 788 85.24 3.73 -12.55
N GLY A 789 84.55 2.78 -11.91
CA GLY A 789 83.11 2.88 -11.60
C GLY A 789 82.25 2.86 -12.87
N ASN A 790 81.24 3.73 -12.94
CA ASN A 790 80.31 3.81 -14.07
C ASN A 790 80.84 4.62 -15.27
N GLY A 791 82.10 5.07 -15.22
CA GLY A 791 82.70 5.89 -16.26
C GLY A 791 81.98 7.22 -16.40
N SER A 792 81.65 7.58 -17.64
CA SER A 792 80.96 8.83 -17.99
C SER A 792 79.43 8.80 -17.82
N ALA A 793 78.87 7.68 -17.39
CA ALA A 793 77.43 7.45 -17.40
C ALA A 793 76.69 8.08 -16.20
N VAL A 794 75.58 8.76 -16.47
CA VAL A 794 74.79 9.50 -15.47
C VAL A 794 73.29 9.33 -15.72
N ASP A 795 72.55 8.99 -14.67
CA ASP A 795 71.12 9.24 -14.55
C ASP A 795 70.83 9.61 -13.07
N PRO A 796 70.31 10.81 -12.77
CA PRO A 796 69.91 11.17 -11.40
C PRO A 796 68.72 10.36 -10.85
N GLY A 797 67.91 9.74 -11.72
CA GLY A 797 66.74 8.92 -11.35
C GLY A 797 66.97 7.41 -11.38
N GLY A 798 68.11 6.96 -11.89
CA GLY A 798 68.44 5.56 -12.16
C GLY A 798 69.63 5.04 -11.36
N THR A 799 69.76 3.71 -11.31
CA THR A 799 70.95 3.02 -10.78
C THR A 799 71.71 2.38 -11.94
N ILE A 800 72.88 2.94 -12.24
CA ILE A 800 73.73 2.46 -13.34
C ILE A 800 74.68 1.37 -12.84
N THR A 801 74.78 0.30 -13.63
CA THR A 801 75.81 -0.74 -13.54
C THR A 801 76.48 -0.92 -14.90
N VAL A 802 77.74 -1.39 -14.90
CA VAL A 802 78.53 -1.51 -16.14
C VAL A 802 79.23 -2.86 -16.23
N THR A 803 79.38 -3.37 -17.44
CA THR A 803 80.22 -4.54 -17.76
C THR A 803 81.41 -4.07 -18.59
N SER A 804 82.63 -4.36 -18.13
CA SER A 804 83.87 -3.99 -18.81
C SER A 804 84.51 -5.15 -19.57
N SER A 805 85.29 -4.83 -20.60
CA SER A 805 86.09 -5.78 -21.36
C SER A 805 87.42 -6.15 -20.69
N GLY A 806 88.05 -7.20 -21.22
CA GLY A 806 89.50 -7.39 -21.08
C GLY A 806 90.32 -6.30 -21.79
N ALA A 807 91.64 -6.43 -21.78
CA ALA A 807 92.57 -5.37 -22.19
C ALA A 807 92.39 -4.87 -23.65
N PRO A 808 92.34 -3.54 -23.89
CA PRO A 808 92.31 -2.45 -22.91
C PRO A 808 90.94 -2.41 -22.20
N ALA A 809 90.95 -2.26 -20.87
CA ALA A 809 89.72 -2.27 -20.08
C ALA A 809 88.88 -1.02 -20.35
N ASP A 810 87.67 -1.23 -20.87
CA ASP A 810 86.69 -0.21 -21.23
C ASP A 810 85.27 -0.76 -21.01
N ILE A 811 84.27 0.11 -20.91
CA ILE A 811 82.87 -0.28 -20.69
C ILE A 811 82.26 -0.80 -22.01
N GLN A 812 81.88 -2.08 -22.01
CA GLN A 812 81.23 -2.77 -23.12
C GLN A 812 79.70 -2.67 -23.06
N ILE A 813 79.15 -2.64 -21.84
CA ILE A 813 77.71 -2.56 -21.57
C ILE A 813 77.45 -1.56 -20.46
N TYR A 814 76.54 -0.63 -20.69
CA TYR A 814 75.91 0.17 -19.64
C TYR A 814 74.49 -0.37 -19.41
N VAL A 815 74.10 -0.55 -18.15
CA VAL A 815 72.74 -0.94 -17.75
C VAL A 815 72.26 0.07 -16.72
N ASP A 816 71.28 0.87 -17.10
CA ASP A 816 70.57 1.75 -16.19
C ASP A 816 69.27 1.08 -15.70
N THR A 817 68.89 1.34 -14.45
CA THR A 817 67.72 0.74 -13.80
C THR A 817 66.97 1.80 -13.00
N VAL A 818 65.80 2.18 -13.49
CA VAL A 818 64.92 3.20 -12.89
C VAL A 818 63.81 2.49 -12.12
N THR A 819 63.74 2.75 -10.81
CA THR A 819 62.83 2.04 -9.88
C THR A 819 61.35 2.18 -10.30
N SER A 820 60.92 3.39 -10.70
CA SER A 820 59.60 3.61 -11.27
C SER A 820 59.57 4.90 -12.10
N VAL A 821 58.87 4.88 -13.23
CA VAL A 821 58.51 6.07 -14.01
C VAL A 821 57.02 6.30 -13.86
N ALA A 822 56.66 7.34 -13.10
CA ALA A 822 55.28 7.66 -12.77
C ALA A 822 54.47 8.08 -14.02
N PRO A 823 53.16 7.76 -14.07
CA PRO A 823 52.24 8.21 -15.12
C PRO A 823 52.29 9.74 -15.32
N GLY A 824 52.15 10.18 -16.57
CA GLY A 824 52.18 11.59 -16.96
C GLY A 824 53.47 12.36 -16.64
N SER A 825 54.50 11.68 -16.12
CA SER A 825 55.75 12.35 -15.76
C SER A 825 56.58 12.70 -16.99
N ALA A 826 57.23 13.86 -16.94
CA ALA A 826 58.27 14.26 -17.90
C ALA A 826 59.50 13.33 -17.87
N GLY A 827 59.52 12.34 -16.97
CA GLY A 827 60.50 11.27 -16.94
C GLY A 827 61.90 11.72 -16.56
N GLY A 828 62.90 11.02 -17.08
CA GLY A 828 64.32 11.26 -16.78
C GLY A 828 65.22 11.05 -18.00
N THR A 829 66.53 11.20 -17.78
CA THR A 829 67.53 11.15 -18.85
C THR A 829 68.74 10.35 -18.42
N PHE A 830 68.96 9.23 -19.09
CA PHE A 830 70.19 8.46 -19.00
C PHE A 830 71.18 8.95 -20.07
N THR A 831 72.36 9.40 -19.65
CA THR A 831 73.45 9.87 -20.54
C THR A 831 74.72 9.06 -20.35
N PHE A 832 75.53 8.95 -21.41
CA PHE A 832 76.88 8.39 -21.37
C PHE A 832 77.72 8.91 -22.55
N GLN A 833 79.05 8.89 -22.41
CA GLN A 833 79.99 9.44 -23.38
C GLN A 833 80.94 8.38 -23.95
N ARG A 834 81.24 8.49 -25.25
CA ARG A 834 82.13 7.59 -26.00
C ARG A 834 83.07 8.40 -26.89
N GLN A 835 84.36 8.40 -26.57
CA GLN A 835 85.41 9.04 -27.36
C GLN A 835 85.80 8.19 -28.56
N ILE A 836 85.87 8.77 -29.75
CA ILE A 836 86.29 8.10 -30.99
C ILE A 836 87.80 7.84 -30.95
N ARG A 837 88.22 6.60 -31.26
CA ARG A 837 89.62 6.15 -31.27
C ARG A 837 90.43 6.75 -32.42
#